data_AF-A0A0B4GZ43-F1
#
_entry.id   AF-A0A0B4GZ43-F1
#
_cell.length_a   1.000
_cell.length_b   1.000
_cell.length_c   1.000
_cell.angle_alpha   90.00
_cell.angle_beta   90.00
_cell.angle_gamma   90.00
#
_symmetry.space_group_name_H-M   'P 1'
#
loop_
_entity.id
_entity.type
_entity.pdbx_description
1 polymer ?
#
loop_
_entity_poly.entity_id
_entity_poly.type
_entity_poly.pdbx_seq_one_letter_code
_entity_poly.pdbx_strand_id
1 'polypeptide(L)'
;MRSQPQESTGGAVPPQKTNSSDFEILSSALPFGQPVPLDAISGPTYVTAQLLVQQIAYKLSDKIFSYSPETFDLDVAAKNWAAKQNTNIHGYAPQVLPLQTRTGAGALALGYIFSPDFDVSKRHVPQTLLAPSGSLQQLRGALDQLSLLYSVSSPFVAHVAAADYTDADGLVSNYDTALRLAEDLGLGLVSSSSTYEAQHMSLFSTLLATVLPTLHVYDGIRVARETLRVVDALSESGVADVYNKLVSEAGKLNSHLDTAGKVVELLKLFNDELGTVYQPFEYHGHETPDVVLVAFGSVETQVAKQTLNKIAADGAKVGVINVRVYRPFIEEEFLKSIPASARTIAVLGQVRDHVAVADDATQSALYGDVLAAVTFSGKFGEEPRVLDIKYTPAQSLTPQGLVNTLHKVFGNEDEAKALPSLVNAEQYTFWDVDNSAAVNSPAVIGHILSKQSTTNVYVHATYDNLTQGGVVRTDVRASRKALEAPYDVYEADVAVIGDDCVLKEVNVVESVAHGGKIILKLPNFKAEEVEKRLSAAFRKAVQEKDAQLFVLDTSFSPAFEKDAQSKLLLELAFLKVAQPELSPEIISKLVLVEGHPPTLEECVEAVNQCLSKLEVPATWAEVADNFEAPQLPISLQSNSFVPFQKEDVEEALEFRDWQTAAKGLVFKEVYETRTGLRPDLPVKTATIRVKENRRLTPSDYDRNIFHIEFDLGNSGLTYKIGEALGIHAENDEEQVSAFIQAYGLNPAELARVPAREDPEALEIRTVHQALIQNVDILGKPPKRFYEALAEFATDETERKKLEALGSSAGAEDFKRRSEVDMLTYVDVLDEFKSARPSFNDLVRMVSPLKRREYSIASAQAVTPNSVTLMIVVVDWVDTKGRTRYGHATRYLSRLQPGAVVTASVKPSVMKLPTTDTAPLIMAGLGTGLAPFRAFVQYRAMQKAQGKEIGAILLYLGSRHQREEYLYGEEWEAYLAAGVVTLIGAAFSRDQPQKIYIQDRMRQTLGDIAKAYVQDEGSFYLCGPTWPVPDVTKVLEEAIAADAKAGGKKVDPKKEIEKLKEEGRYVLEVY
;
A
#
# COMPACT_ATOMS: atom_id res chain seq x y z
N MET A 1 -16.59 -10.50 -42.29
CA MET A 1 -16.46 -11.79 -41.58
C MET A 1 -16.71 -11.51 -40.12
N ARG A 2 -17.65 -12.25 -39.52
CA ARG A 2 -18.18 -12.05 -38.16
C ARG A 2 -17.07 -12.16 -37.11
N SER A 3 -16.81 -11.09 -36.36
CA SER A 3 -15.98 -11.09 -35.15
C SER A 3 -16.88 -11.33 -33.94
N GLN A 4 -16.65 -12.46 -33.26
CA GLN A 4 -17.24 -12.75 -31.95
C GLN A 4 -16.60 -11.84 -30.88
N PRO A 5 -17.35 -11.31 -29.90
CA PRO A 5 -16.77 -10.56 -28.78
C PRO A 5 -16.15 -11.54 -27.77
N GLN A 6 -14.87 -11.32 -27.45
CA GLN A 6 -14.16 -12.01 -26.36
C GLN A 6 -14.60 -11.45 -25.01
N GLU A 7 -14.97 -12.35 -24.10
CA GLU A 7 -15.37 -12.09 -22.72
C GLU A 7 -14.23 -11.45 -21.91
N SER A 8 -14.51 -10.36 -21.21
CA SER A 8 -13.56 -9.73 -20.28
C SER A 8 -13.50 -10.54 -18.99
N THR A 9 -12.41 -11.28 -18.79
CA THR A 9 -12.17 -12.04 -17.56
C THR A 9 -11.66 -11.14 -16.45
N GLY A 10 -12.59 -10.50 -15.74
CA GLY A 10 -12.33 -9.97 -14.40
C GLY A 10 -12.04 -11.14 -13.46
N GLY A 11 -10.78 -11.30 -13.05
CA GLY A 11 -10.37 -12.34 -12.13
C GLY A 11 -10.99 -12.09 -10.76
N ALA A 12 -12.03 -12.84 -10.42
CA ALA A 12 -12.48 -13.00 -9.06
C ALA A 12 -11.30 -13.48 -8.19
N VAL A 13 -11.04 -12.79 -7.08
CA VAL A 13 -10.24 -13.33 -5.98
C VAL A 13 -10.85 -14.69 -5.63
N PRO A 14 -10.09 -15.81 -5.65
CA PRO A 14 -10.67 -17.08 -5.24
C PRO A 14 -11.11 -16.92 -3.78
N PRO A 15 -12.30 -17.42 -3.40
CA PRO A 15 -12.69 -17.42 -2.01
C PRO A 15 -11.61 -18.16 -1.22
N GLN A 16 -10.94 -17.46 -0.31
CA GLN A 16 -10.16 -18.11 0.72
C GLN A 16 -11.06 -19.19 1.31
N LYS A 17 -10.63 -20.45 1.22
CA LYS A 17 -11.30 -21.53 1.95
C LYS A 17 -11.03 -21.28 3.44
N THR A 18 -11.88 -20.48 4.06
CA THR A 18 -11.94 -20.34 5.50
C THR A 18 -12.59 -21.60 6.05
N ASN A 19 -11.74 -22.54 6.47
CA ASN A 19 -12.12 -23.45 7.53
C ASN A 19 -12.17 -22.60 8.82
N SER A 20 -13.35 -22.24 9.30
CA SER A 20 -13.72 -22.20 10.74
C SER A 20 -14.98 -21.35 10.97
N SER A 21 -15.68 -21.70 12.02
CA SER A 21 -17.01 -21.29 12.44
C SER A 21 -17.03 -19.99 13.26
N ASP A 22 -16.20 -19.00 12.94
CA ASP A 22 -16.03 -17.79 13.76
C ASP A 22 -16.77 -16.57 13.18
N PHE A 23 -17.46 -15.81 14.03
CA PHE A 23 -18.12 -14.54 13.68
C PHE A 23 -17.06 -13.46 13.37
N GLU A 24 -16.79 -13.25 12.08
CA GLU A 24 -15.82 -12.28 11.57
C GLU A 24 -16.52 -11.00 11.08
N ILE A 25 -16.10 -9.83 11.56
CA ILE A 25 -16.63 -8.53 11.11
C ILE A 25 -15.98 -8.15 9.78
N LEU A 26 -16.79 -8.02 8.72
CA LEU A 26 -16.29 -7.66 7.39
C LEU A 26 -16.18 -6.13 7.20
N SER A 27 -17.16 -5.37 7.68
CA SER A 27 -17.19 -3.92 7.52
C SER A 27 -18.17 -3.25 8.49
N SER A 28 -17.79 -2.10 9.05
CA SER A 28 -18.67 -1.24 9.86
C SER A 28 -19.83 -0.64 9.06
N ALA A 29 -19.78 -0.67 7.71
CA ALA A 29 -20.88 -0.29 6.84
C ALA A 29 -22.07 -1.27 6.88
N LEU A 30 -21.84 -2.49 7.38
CA LEU A 30 -22.81 -3.58 7.39
C LEU A 30 -23.43 -3.76 8.78
N PRO A 31 -24.71 -4.20 8.87
CA PRO A 31 -25.35 -4.40 10.16
C PRO A 31 -24.63 -5.50 10.96
N PHE A 32 -24.20 -5.16 12.17
CA PHE A 32 -23.35 -6.01 13.02
C PHE A 32 -22.06 -6.51 12.34
N GLY A 33 -21.58 -5.83 11.28
CA GLY A 33 -20.41 -6.27 10.54
C GLY A 33 -20.66 -7.38 9.50
N GLN A 34 -21.92 -7.80 9.30
CA GLN A 34 -22.26 -9.01 8.54
C GLN A 34 -22.95 -8.71 7.19
N PRO A 35 -22.63 -9.45 6.13
CA PRO A 35 -23.24 -9.24 4.82
C PRO A 35 -24.71 -9.68 4.84
N VAL A 36 -25.61 -8.81 4.39
CA VAL A 36 -27.04 -9.11 4.32
C VAL A 36 -27.43 -9.52 2.90
N PRO A 37 -28.05 -10.71 2.71
CA PRO A 37 -28.65 -11.08 1.43
C PRO A 37 -29.72 -10.05 0.99
N LEU A 38 -29.76 -9.74 -0.30
CA LEU A 38 -30.65 -8.70 -0.83
C LEU A 38 -32.14 -9.00 -0.57
N ASP A 39 -32.51 -10.28 -0.58
CA ASP A 39 -33.86 -10.81 -0.32
C ASP A 39 -34.23 -10.81 1.18
N ALA A 40 -33.24 -10.73 2.07
CA ALA A 40 -33.44 -10.63 3.52
C ALA A 40 -33.78 -9.20 3.98
N ILE A 41 -33.62 -8.19 3.12
CA ILE A 41 -34.00 -6.81 3.42
C ILE A 41 -35.50 -6.66 3.16
N SER A 42 -36.31 -6.90 4.18
CA SER A 42 -37.77 -6.76 4.11
C SER A 42 -38.39 -6.60 5.48
N GLY A 43 -39.32 -5.65 5.63
CA GLY A 43 -40.08 -5.44 6.85
C GLY A 43 -39.17 -5.13 8.05
N PRO A 44 -39.46 -5.70 9.24
CA PRO A 44 -38.65 -5.48 10.43
C PRO A 44 -37.29 -6.15 10.32
N THR A 45 -36.26 -5.40 9.96
CA THR A 45 -34.90 -5.91 9.79
C THR A 45 -33.85 -4.95 10.32
N TYR A 46 -32.70 -5.50 10.70
CA TYR A 46 -31.55 -4.72 11.16
C TYR A 46 -30.69 -4.33 9.96
N VAL A 47 -30.46 -3.03 9.81
CA VAL A 47 -29.84 -2.43 8.64
C VAL A 47 -28.99 -1.22 9.05
N THR A 48 -28.17 -0.75 8.14
CA THR A 48 -27.49 0.54 8.20
C THR A 48 -28.04 1.44 7.09
N ALA A 49 -27.88 2.76 7.21
CA ALA A 49 -28.30 3.66 6.12
C ALA A 49 -27.51 3.38 4.84
N GLN A 50 -26.21 3.07 4.95
CA GLN A 50 -25.36 2.70 3.81
C GLN A 50 -25.86 1.44 3.09
N LEU A 51 -26.38 0.44 3.81
CA LEU A 51 -26.97 -0.76 3.21
C LEU A 51 -28.25 -0.44 2.42
N LEU A 52 -29.14 0.37 2.99
CA LEU A 52 -30.39 0.77 2.35
C LEU A 52 -30.16 1.62 1.09
N VAL A 53 -29.21 2.55 1.14
CA VAL A 53 -28.79 3.35 -0.02
C VAL A 53 -28.26 2.43 -1.13
N GLN A 54 -27.39 1.48 -0.77
CA GLN A 54 -26.85 0.50 -1.73
C GLN A 54 -27.94 -0.40 -2.31
N GLN A 55 -28.95 -0.80 -1.54
CA GLN A 55 -30.08 -1.60 -2.03
C GLN A 55 -30.80 -0.88 -3.16
N ILE A 56 -31.11 0.41 -2.97
CA ILE A 56 -31.77 1.24 -3.99
C ILE A 56 -30.87 1.42 -5.21
N ALA A 57 -29.60 1.80 -4.99
CA ALA A 57 -28.61 1.93 -6.06
C ALA A 57 -28.51 0.66 -6.91
N TYR A 58 -28.45 -0.51 -6.26
CA TYR A 58 -28.32 -1.80 -6.92
C TYR A 58 -29.59 -2.22 -7.65
N LYS A 59 -30.77 -2.10 -7.03
CA LYS A 59 -32.02 -2.55 -7.65
C LYS A 59 -32.46 -1.68 -8.83
N LEU A 60 -32.13 -0.39 -8.85
CA LEU A 60 -32.65 0.55 -9.84
C LEU A 60 -31.69 0.94 -10.96
N SER A 61 -30.39 0.63 -10.83
CA SER A 61 -29.39 1.11 -11.79
C SER A 61 -28.99 0.06 -12.83
N ASP A 62 -28.56 0.53 -14.01
CA ASP A 62 -27.85 -0.31 -14.99
C ASP A 62 -26.40 -0.54 -14.54
N LYS A 63 -25.73 0.55 -14.14
CA LYS A 63 -24.35 0.55 -13.64
C LYS A 63 -24.23 1.40 -12.40
N ILE A 64 -23.37 0.95 -11.50
CA ILE A 64 -23.00 1.65 -10.28
C ILE A 64 -21.52 1.99 -10.38
N PHE A 65 -21.20 3.28 -10.48
CA PHE A 65 -19.84 3.77 -10.37
C PHE A 65 -19.55 4.02 -8.89
N SER A 66 -18.54 3.36 -8.34
CA SER A 66 -18.15 3.54 -6.95
C SER A 66 -16.84 4.29 -6.86
N TYR A 67 -16.85 5.45 -6.21
CA TYR A 67 -15.71 6.30 -5.89
C TYR A 67 -15.36 6.19 -4.41
N SER A 68 -15.32 4.96 -3.90
CA SER A 68 -15.00 4.70 -2.49
C SER A 68 -13.49 4.57 -2.32
N PRO A 69 -12.85 5.32 -1.40
CA PRO A 69 -11.58 4.91 -0.83
C PRO A 69 -11.68 3.46 -0.30
N GLU A 70 -10.58 2.72 -0.32
CA GLU A 70 -10.57 1.30 0.10
C GLU A 70 -11.04 1.11 1.55
N THR A 71 -10.71 2.05 2.43
CA THR A 71 -11.10 2.00 3.85
C THR A 71 -12.53 2.47 4.12
N PHE A 72 -13.24 3.03 3.14
CA PHE A 72 -14.57 3.63 3.35
C PHE A 72 -15.72 2.65 3.13
N ASP A 73 -15.50 1.55 2.41
CA ASP A 73 -16.51 0.50 2.24
C ASP A 73 -17.90 0.96 1.73
N LEU A 74 -17.97 2.02 0.91
CA LEU A 74 -19.27 2.56 0.46
C LEU A 74 -20.03 1.62 -0.48
N ASP A 75 -19.36 0.63 -1.07
CA ASP A 75 -19.91 -0.27 -2.09
C ASP A 75 -19.86 -1.76 -1.72
N VAL A 76 -19.58 -2.10 -0.46
CA VAL A 76 -19.36 -3.48 0.00
C VAL A 76 -20.58 -4.38 -0.23
N ALA A 77 -21.78 -3.91 0.07
CA ALA A 77 -23.00 -4.70 -0.12
C ALA A 77 -23.32 -4.89 -1.61
N ALA A 78 -23.20 -3.82 -2.40
CA ALA A 78 -23.39 -3.85 -3.85
C ALA A 78 -22.40 -4.80 -4.54
N LYS A 79 -21.11 -4.77 -4.15
CA LYS A 79 -20.09 -5.73 -4.60
C LYS A 79 -20.46 -7.17 -4.25
N ASN A 80 -20.93 -7.42 -3.02
CA ASN A 80 -21.35 -8.75 -2.58
C ASN A 80 -22.52 -9.30 -3.42
N TRP A 81 -23.55 -8.47 -3.67
CA TRP A 81 -24.70 -8.85 -4.48
C TRP A 81 -24.34 -9.04 -5.96
N ALA A 82 -23.46 -8.20 -6.52
CA ALA A 82 -22.94 -8.36 -7.87
C ALA A 82 -22.16 -9.68 -8.03
N ALA A 83 -21.32 -10.03 -7.05
CA ALA A 83 -20.59 -11.30 -7.04
C ALA A 83 -21.53 -12.52 -7.00
N LYS A 84 -22.67 -12.39 -6.33
CA LYS A 84 -23.74 -13.42 -6.28
C LYS A 84 -24.69 -13.39 -7.47
N GLN A 85 -24.51 -12.47 -8.42
CA GLN A 85 -25.36 -12.31 -9.62
C GLN A 85 -26.83 -12.01 -9.29
N ASN A 86 -27.11 -11.29 -8.21
CA ASN A 86 -28.46 -10.83 -7.89
C ASN A 86 -28.98 -9.88 -8.97
N THR A 87 -30.23 -10.02 -9.38
CA THR A 87 -30.81 -9.23 -10.48
C THR A 87 -31.47 -7.94 -9.98
N ASN A 88 -31.37 -6.89 -10.80
CA ASN A 88 -32.10 -5.64 -10.63
C ASN A 88 -33.54 -5.76 -11.13
N ILE A 89 -34.32 -4.68 -11.04
CA ILE A 89 -35.72 -4.67 -11.49
C ILE A 89 -35.88 -4.83 -13.01
N HIS A 90 -34.78 -4.67 -13.77
CA HIS A 90 -34.73 -4.82 -15.22
C HIS A 90 -34.34 -6.24 -15.67
N GLY A 91 -34.16 -7.18 -14.73
CA GLY A 91 -33.96 -8.60 -15.02
C GLY A 91 -32.52 -9.03 -15.30
N TYR A 92 -31.52 -8.22 -14.95
CA TYR A 92 -30.10 -8.55 -15.08
C TYR A 92 -29.29 -8.07 -13.87
N ALA A 93 -28.08 -8.58 -13.68
CA ALA A 93 -27.19 -8.12 -12.61
C ALA A 93 -26.52 -6.79 -13.00
N PRO A 94 -26.66 -5.71 -12.21
CA PRO A 94 -25.93 -4.46 -12.42
C PRO A 94 -24.42 -4.65 -12.40
N GLN A 95 -23.71 -3.85 -13.19
CA GLN A 95 -22.25 -3.79 -13.08
C GLN A 95 -21.84 -2.78 -12.02
N VAL A 96 -21.12 -3.25 -11.00
CA VAL A 96 -20.47 -2.39 -9.99
C VAL A 96 -19.03 -2.14 -10.43
N LEU A 97 -18.72 -0.90 -10.76
CA LEU A 97 -17.42 -0.47 -11.27
C LEU A 97 -16.72 0.39 -10.20
N PRO A 98 -15.82 -0.21 -9.39
CA PRO A 98 -15.00 0.56 -8.47
C PRO A 98 -13.97 1.39 -9.25
N LEU A 99 -13.89 2.67 -8.93
CA LEU A 99 -13.02 3.67 -9.53
C LEU A 99 -12.06 4.22 -8.47
N GLN A 100 -10.88 4.64 -8.91
CA GLN A 100 -9.88 5.28 -8.05
C GLN A 100 -10.33 6.69 -7.67
N THR A 101 -10.07 7.08 -6.41
CA THR A 101 -10.35 8.41 -5.86
C THR A 101 -9.35 9.48 -6.32
N ARG A 102 -9.28 9.74 -7.63
CA ARG A 102 -8.37 10.74 -8.23
C ARG A 102 -9.04 11.61 -9.28
N THR A 103 -8.48 12.78 -9.58
CA THR A 103 -8.98 13.63 -10.68
C THR A 103 -9.00 12.87 -12.00
N GLY A 104 -10.11 12.96 -12.72
CA GLY A 104 -10.27 12.37 -14.05
C GLY A 104 -10.82 10.93 -14.08
N ALA A 105 -10.79 10.16 -12.98
CA ALA A 105 -11.40 8.82 -12.99
C ALA A 105 -12.94 8.87 -13.15
N GLY A 106 -13.58 9.95 -12.67
CA GLY A 106 -15.00 10.24 -12.92
C GLY A 106 -15.36 10.43 -14.40
N ALA A 107 -14.39 10.70 -15.28
CA ALA A 107 -14.61 10.77 -16.73
C ALA A 107 -15.00 9.41 -17.33
N LEU A 108 -14.77 8.30 -16.62
CA LEU A 108 -15.22 6.98 -17.05
C LEU A 108 -16.75 6.89 -17.07
N ALA A 109 -17.43 7.49 -16.09
CA ALA A 109 -18.88 7.59 -16.08
C ALA A 109 -19.41 8.38 -17.29
N LEU A 110 -18.74 9.49 -17.63
CA LEU A 110 -19.02 10.25 -18.86
C LEU A 110 -18.78 9.43 -20.13
N GLY A 111 -17.61 8.79 -20.24
CA GLY A 111 -17.23 8.00 -21.40
C GLY A 111 -18.18 6.83 -21.67
N TYR A 112 -18.77 6.25 -20.62
CA TYR A 112 -19.80 5.23 -20.76
C TYR A 112 -21.10 5.80 -21.37
N ILE A 113 -21.55 6.96 -20.91
CA ILE A 113 -22.78 7.61 -21.40
C ILE A 113 -22.67 7.95 -22.89
N PHE A 114 -21.48 8.33 -23.36
CA PHE A 114 -21.23 8.70 -24.75
C PHE A 114 -20.58 7.58 -25.58
N SER A 115 -20.48 6.36 -25.04
CA SER A 115 -19.93 5.24 -25.79
C SER A 115 -20.84 4.93 -27.00
N PRO A 116 -20.28 4.80 -28.21
CA PRO A 116 -21.07 4.37 -29.38
C PRO A 116 -21.62 2.94 -29.21
N ASP A 117 -21.04 2.16 -28.29
CA ASP A 117 -21.49 0.81 -27.93
C ASP A 117 -22.58 0.82 -26.82
N PHE A 118 -23.02 1.99 -26.35
CA PHE A 118 -24.08 2.09 -25.35
C PHE A 118 -25.42 1.64 -25.93
N ASP A 119 -26.09 0.73 -25.24
CA ASP A 119 -27.42 0.25 -25.62
C ASP A 119 -28.46 1.35 -25.43
N VAL A 120 -28.89 1.96 -26.54
CA VAL A 120 -29.87 3.05 -26.56
C VAL A 120 -31.18 2.67 -25.87
N SER A 121 -31.54 1.37 -25.86
CA SER A 121 -32.74 0.91 -25.16
C SER A 121 -32.68 1.16 -23.64
N LYS A 122 -31.48 1.25 -23.06
CA LYS A 122 -31.25 1.47 -21.62
C LYS A 122 -31.15 2.93 -21.21
N ARG A 123 -31.35 3.90 -22.13
CA ARG A 123 -31.25 5.35 -21.80
C ARG A 123 -32.24 5.84 -20.74
N HIS A 124 -33.32 5.10 -20.49
CA HIS A 124 -34.30 5.46 -19.46
C HIS A 124 -33.95 4.89 -18.08
N VAL A 125 -32.94 4.01 -17.98
CA VAL A 125 -32.52 3.37 -16.73
C VAL A 125 -31.53 4.29 -16.00
N PRO A 126 -31.72 4.53 -14.69
CA PRO A 126 -30.79 5.32 -13.90
C PRO A 126 -29.34 4.81 -13.90
N GLN A 127 -28.41 5.75 -13.81
CA GLN A 127 -27.01 5.48 -13.49
C GLN A 127 -26.69 6.06 -12.12
N THR A 128 -26.04 5.26 -11.28
CA THR A 128 -25.73 5.65 -9.90
C THR A 128 -24.24 5.84 -9.70
N LEU A 129 -23.91 6.89 -8.95
CA LEU A 129 -22.59 7.12 -8.37
C LEU A 129 -22.67 6.96 -6.85
N LEU A 130 -21.77 6.16 -6.26
CA LEU A 130 -21.54 6.11 -4.82
C LEU A 130 -20.21 6.83 -4.54
N ALA A 131 -20.21 7.89 -3.74
CA ALA A 131 -18.98 8.64 -3.45
C ALA A 131 -19.03 9.30 -2.06
N PRO A 132 -17.88 9.54 -1.41
CA PRO A 132 -17.84 10.42 -0.24
C PRO A 132 -17.88 11.89 -0.68
N SER A 133 -18.32 12.78 0.21
CA SER A 133 -18.33 14.24 -0.05
C SER A 133 -16.93 14.79 -0.36
N GLY A 134 -15.89 14.26 0.27
CA GLY A 134 -14.49 14.63 -0.01
C GLY A 134 -14.01 14.29 -1.44
N SER A 135 -14.71 13.39 -2.15
CA SER A 135 -14.43 13.06 -3.56
C SER A 135 -15.16 13.95 -4.57
N LEU A 136 -16.10 14.77 -4.13
CA LEU A 136 -16.92 15.59 -5.02
C LEU A 136 -16.11 16.67 -5.75
N GLN A 137 -15.03 17.18 -5.13
CA GLN A 137 -14.17 18.17 -5.77
C GLN A 137 -13.46 17.59 -7.00
N GLN A 138 -12.96 16.36 -6.91
CA GLN A 138 -12.31 15.64 -8.01
C GLN A 138 -13.32 15.25 -9.11
N LEU A 139 -14.60 15.10 -8.74
CA LEU A 139 -15.70 14.77 -9.64
C LEU A 139 -16.38 16.00 -10.26
N ARG A 140 -16.11 17.22 -9.77
CA ARG A 140 -16.75 18.46 -10.22
C ARG A 140 -16.80 18.59 -11.74
N GLY A 141 -15.66 18.39 -12.41
CA GLY A 141 -15.59 18.50 -13.87
C GLY A 141 -16.44 17.46 -14.62
N ALA A 142 -16.61 16.26 -14.04
CA ALA A 142 -17.48 15.24 -14.62
C ALA A 142 -18.96 15.56 -14.40
N LEU A 143 -19.30 16.00 -13.18
CA LEU A 143 -20.67 16.38 -12.80
C LEU A 143 -21.16 17.61 -13.57
N ASP A 144 -20.28 18.57 -13.85
CA ASP A 144 -20.59 19.74 -14.68
C ASP A 144 -21.03 19.32 -16.10
N GLN A 145 -20.26 18.44 -16.75
CA GLN A 145 -20.63 17.91 -18.08
C GLN A 145 -21.92 17.08 -18.05
N LEU A 146 -22.14 16.28 -16.99
CA LEU A 146 -23.40 15.54 -16.81
C LEU A 146 -24.59 16.48 -16.66
N SER A 147 -24.43 17.58 -15.92
CA SER A 147 -25.47 18.58 -15.72
C SER A 147 -25.88 19.25 -17.04
N LEU A 148 -24.90 19.56 -17.92
CA LEU A 148 -25.15 20.20 -19.21
C LEU A 148 -25.82 19.25 -20.22
N LEU A 149 -25.57 17.95 -20.12
CA LEU A 149 -25.98 16.94 -21.09
C LEU A 149 -27.17 16.09 -20.62
N TYR A 150 -27.83 16.48 -19.52
CA TYR A 150 -28.90 15.71 -18.89
C TYR A 150 -30.06 15.36 -19.83
N SER A 151 -30.38 16.23 -20.80
CA SER A 151 -31.47 16.03 -21.76
C SER A 151 -31.22 14.89 -22.75
N VAL A 152 -29.96 14.45 -22.90
CA VAL A 152 -29.54 13.39 -23.83
C VAL A 152 -28.85 12.21 -23.14
N SER A 153 -28.70 12.26 -21.81
CA SER A 153 -28.12 11.19 -20.99
C SER A 153 -29.20 10.36 -20.27
N SER A 154 -28.78 9.24 -19.68
CA SER A 154 -29.61 8.54 -18.68
C SER A 154 -29.83 9.41 -17.45
N PRO A 155 -30.94 9.21 -16.70
CA PRO A 155 -31.12 9.78 -15.36
C PRO A 155 -29.91 9.49 -14.48
N PHE A 156 -29.35 10.52 -13.85
CA PHE A 156 -28.15 10.41 -13.03
C PHE A 156 -28.44 10.78 -11.58
N VAL A 157 -28.07 9.88 -10.67
CA VAL A 157 -28.13 10.10 -9.23
C VAL A 157 -26.77 9.81 -8.61
N ALA A 158 -26.30 10.70 -7.73
CA ALA A 158 -25.13 10.44 -6.90
C ALA A 158 -25.57 10.32 -5.45
N HIS A 159 -25.42 9.15 -4.85
CA HIS A 159 -25.57 8.97 -3.42
C HIS A 159 -24.22 9.27 -2.74
N VAL A 160 -24.21 10.37 -2.00
CA VAL A 160 -23.03 10.96 -1.38
C VAL A 160 -23.07 10.73 0.12
N ALA A 161 -22.13 9.93 0.62
CA ALA A 161 -21.86 9.85 2.05
C ALA A 161 -21.09 11.10 2.46
N ALA A 162 -21.65 11.95 3.33
CA ALA A 162 -20.96 13.11 3.89
C ALA A 162 -19.83 12.62 4.80
N ALA A 163 -18.65 12.49 4.23
CA ALA A 163 -17.44 11.98 4.83
C ALA A 163 -16.24 12.63 4.11
N ASP A 164 -15.37 13.26 4.88
CA ASP A 164 -14.19 13.97 4.41
C ASP A 164 -13.08 13.90 5.46
N TYR A 165 -11.86 14.30 5.10
CA TYR A 165 -10.74 14.46 6.02
C TYR A 165 -10.43 15.94 6.21
N THR A 166 -10.13 16.36 7.44
CA THR A 166 -9.69 17.73 7.75
C THR A 166 -8.23 17.77 8.16
N ASP A 167 -7.62 18.96 8.09
CA ASP A 167 -6.23 19.24 8.52
C ASP A 167 -5.95 18.93 10.00
N ALA A 168 -6.98 18.65 10.80
CA ALA A 168 -6.90 18.27 12.22
C ALA A 168 -6.98 16.74 12.43
N ASP A 169 -6.55 15.95 11.43
CA ASP A 169 -6.34 14.50 11.47
C ASP A 169 -7.56 13.64 11.85
N GLY A 170 -8.78 14.02 11.41
CA GLY A 170 -10.00 13.26 11.64
C GLY A 170 -10.97 13.19 10.46
N LEU A 171 -11.78 12.13 10.46
CA LEU A 171 -12.95 11.95 9.63
C LEU A 171 -14.06 12.90 10.10
N VAL A 172 -14.66 13.63 9.16
CA VAL A 172 -15.72 14.62 9.44
C VAL A 172 -16.89 14.48 8.47
N SER A 173 -18.06 14.91 8.92
CA SER A 173 -19.27 14.99 8.09
C SER A 173 -19.33 16.35 7.37
N ASN A 174 -18.86 16.39 6.12
CA ASN A 174 -18.82 17.62 5.32
C ASN A 174 -19.99 17.72 4.34
N TYR A 175 -20.99 18.55 4.66
CA TYR A 175 -22.14 18.87 3.82
C TYR A 175 -21.93 20.13 2.95
N ASP A 176 -21.07 21.07 3.36
CA ASP A 176 -20.82 22.33 2.64
C ASP A 176 -20.41 22.09 1.19
N THR A 177 -19.56 21.07 0.95
CA THR A 177 -19.15 20.69 -0.41
C THR A 177 -20.33 20.29 -1.29
N ALA A 178 -21.30 19.53 -0.76
CA ALA A 178 -22.48 19.11 -1.52
C ALA A 178 -23.46 20.27 -1.76
N LEU A 179 -23.66 21.14 -0.75
CA LEU A 179 -24.51 22.34 -0.85
C LEU A 179 -24.01 23.26 -1.97
N ARG A 180 -22.73 23.64 -1.94
CA ARG A 180 -22.11 24.53 -2.93
C ARG A 180 -22.07 23.91 -4.32
N LEU A 181 -21.77 22.62 -4.43
CA LEU A 181 -21.70 21.96 -5.72
C LEU A 181 -23.07 21.86 -6.39
N ALA A 182 -24.13 21.56 -5.61
CA ALA A 182 -25.49 21.52 -6.12
C ALA A 182 -25.94 22.89 -6.62
N GLU A 183 -25.59 23.96 -5.90
CA GLU A 183 -25.83 25.33 -6.33
C GLU A 183 -25.06 25.71 -7.59
N ASP A 184 -23.74 25.51 -7.60
CA ASP A 184 -22.85 25.88 -8.71
C ASP A 184 -23.23 25.19 -10.03
N LEU A 185 -23.66 23.92 -9.97
CA LEU A 185 -23.94 23.09 -11.14
C LEU A 185 -25.44 22.95 -11.44
N GLY A 186 -26.31 23.55 -10.62
CA GLY A 186 -27.77 23.44 -10.78
C GLY A 186 -28.30 22.00 -10.59
N LEU A 187 -27.67 21.20 -9.74
CA LEU A 187 -28.10 19.83 -9.43
C LEU A 187 -29.20 19.84 -8.36
N GLY A 188 -30.08 18.84 -8.41
CA GLY A 188 -30.98 18.57 -7.28
C GLY A 188 -30.18 18.16 -6.05
N LEU A 189 -30.62 18.54 -4.84
CA LEU A 189 -30.00 18.09 -3.59
C LEU A 189 -31.08 17.69 -2.59
N VAL A 190 -31.07 16.40 -2.24
CA VAL A 190 -31.96 15.78 -1.25
C VAL A 190 -31.11 15.22 -0.11
N SER A 191 -31.51 15.45 1.13
CA SER A 191 -30.85 14.90 2.31
C SER A 191 -31.68 13.78 2.96
N SER A 192 -31.00 12.77 3.50
CA SER A 192 -31.61 11.86 4.48
C SER A 192 -31.27 12.34 5.88
N SER A 193 -32.27 12.55 6.72
CA SER A 193 -32.08 12.96 8.11
C SER A 193 -31.87 11.79 9.08
N SER A 194 -32.27 10.56 8.72
CA SER A 194 -32.02 9.36 9.52
C SER A 194 -32.04 8.07 8.69
N THR A 195 -31.58 6.97 9.30
CA THR A 195 -31.61 5.63 8.69
C THR A 195 -33.04 5.17 8.37
N TYR A 196 -34.04 5.59 9.16
CA TYR A 196 -35.45 5.22 8.95
C TYR A 196 -35.99 5.71 7.60
N GLU A 197 -35.49 6.84 7.08
CA GLU A 197 -35.92 7.38 5.80
C GLU A 197 -34.88 7.21 4.68
N ALA A 198 -33.68 6.69 4.97
CA ALA A 198 -32.59 6.58 4.01
C ALA A 198 -32.98 5.79 2.74
N GLN A 199 -33.78 4.73 2.90
CA GLN A 199 -34.29 3.96 1.77
C GLN A 199 -35.27 4.78 0.91
N HIS A 200 -36.21 5.47 1.56
CA HIS A 200 -37.20 6.30 0.89
C HIS A 200 -36.55 7.47 0.16
N MET A 201 -35.61 8.17 0.81
CA MET A 201 -34.94 9.33 0.22
C MET A 201 -33.98 8.95 -0.90
N SER A 202 -33.33 7.79 -0.82
CA SER A 202 -32.56 7.25 -1.94
C SER A 202 -33.49 6.95 -3.12
N LEU A 203 -34.64 6.32 -2.88
CA LEU A 203 -35.64 6.02 -3.92
C LEU A 203 -36.19 7.30 -4.55
N PHE A 204 -36.56 8.29 -3.73
CA PHE A 204 -37.04 9.59 -4.19
C PHE A 204 -35.98 10.34 -5.01
N SER A 205 -34.71 10.31 -4.58
CA SER A 205 -33.61 10.96 -5.30
C SER A 205 -33.35 10.31 -6.66
N THR A 206 -33.44 8.97 -6.75
CA THR A 206 -33.34 8.24 -8.02
C THR A 206 -34.53 8.51 -8.94
N LEU A 207 -35.72 8.73 -8.39
CA LEU A 207 -36.88 9.18 -9.15
C LEU A 207 -36.72 10.63 -9.62
N LEU A 208 -36.22 11.52 -8.76
CA LEU A 208 -35.99 12.92 -9.06
C LEU A 208 -34.93 13.12 -10.15
N ALA A 209 -33.98 12.19 -10.26
CA ALA A 209 -33.01 12.13 -11.36
C ALA A 209 -33.65 12.10 -12.76
N THR A 210 -34.93 11.71 -12.87
CA THR A 210 -35.68 11.77 -14.15
C THR A 210 -36.12 13.19 -14.54
N VAL A 211 -36.15 14.12 -13.57
CA VAL A 211 -36.48 15.53 -13.75
C VAL A 211 -35.23 16.37 -13.90
N LEU A 212 -34.25 16.19 -12.99
CA LEU A 212 -32.93 16.83 -13.04
C LEU A 212 -31.88 15.94 -12.38
N PRO A 213 -30.60 15.97 -12.82
CA PRO A 213 -29.51 15.26 -12.15
C PRO A 213 -29.46 15.60 -10.65
N THR A 214 -29.40 14.59 -9.79
CA THR A 214 -29.64 14.75 -8.35
C THR A 214 -28.52 14.18 -7.50
N LEU A 215 -28.12 14.95 -6.49
CA LEU A 215 -27.29 14.52 -5.36
C LEU A 215 -28.20 14.12 -4.20
N HIS A 216 -27.97 12.93 -3.64
CA HIS A 216 -28.56 12.46 -2.40
C HIS A 216 -27.48 12.44 -1.33
N VAL A 217 -27.59 13.26 -0.28
CA VAL A 217 -26.57 13.34 0.78
C VAL A 217 -27.08 12.79 2.11
N TYR A 218 -26.22 12.07 2.82
CA TYR A 218 -26.51 11.54 4.16
C TYR A 218 -25.21 11.46 4.95
N ASP A 219 -25.27 11.48 6.27
CA ASP A 219 -24.07 11.38 7.12
C ASP A 219 -23.30 10.08 6.86
N GLY A 220 -22.02 10.21 6.49
CA GLY A 220 -21.12 9.10 6.14
C GLY A 220 -20.33 8.55 7.32
N ILE A 221 -20.29 9.26 8.45
CA ILE A 221 -19.50 8.86 9.62
C ILE A 221 -20.30 7.95 10.54
N ARG A 222 -21.47 8.42 11.01
CA ARG A 222 -22.28 7.74 12.00
C ARG A 222 -23.54 7.11 11.42
N VAL A 223 -24.45 7.88 10.84
CA VAL A 223 -25.77 7.39 10.38
C VAL A 223 -25.60 6.32 9.30
N ALA A 224 -24.64 6.49 8.40
CA ALA A 224 -24.27 5.47 7.41
C ALA A 224 -23.93 4.10 8.02
N ARG A 225 -23.38 4.07 9.24
CA ARG A 225 -22.74 2.90 9.86
C ARG A 225 -23.39 2.45 11.17
N GLU A 226 -24.38 3.18 11.65
CA GLU A 226 -25.15 2.79 12.82
C GLU A 226 -26.09 1.64 12.44
N THR A 227 -25.92 0.51 13.10
CA THR A 227 -26.84 -0.62 12.96
C THR A 227 -28.09 -0.32 13.77
N LEU A 228 -29.26 -0.35 13.16
CA LEU A 228 -30.55 -0.23 13.85
C LEU A 228 -31.67 -1.00 13.15
N ARG A 229 -32.80 -1.16 13.83
CA ARG A 229 -33.97 -1.87 13.29
C ARG A 229 -34.91 -0.91 12.56
N VAL A 230 -35.13 -1.13 11.27
CA VAL A 230 -36.17 -0.48 10.46
C VAL A 230 -37.36 -1.43 10.35
N VAL A 231 -38.59 -0.95 10.59
CA VAL A 231 -39.81 -1.79 10.70
C VAL A 231 -40.44 -2.05 9.34
N ASP A 232 -40.29 -1.10 8.43
CA ASP A 232 -41.00 -0.94 7.17
C ASP A 232 -40.05 -0.91 5.97
N ALA A 233 -38.89 -1.55 6.08
CA ALA A 233 -37.94 -1.64 4.97
C ALA A 233 -38.58 -2.35 3.78
N LEU A 234 -38.56 -1.70 2.61
CA LEU A 234 -39.10 -2.25 1.37
C LEU A 234 -38.31 -3.49 0.95
N SER A 235 -39.05 -4.55 0.61
CA SER A 235 -38.50 -5.75 -0.01
C SER A 235 -38.03 -5.49 -1.43
N GLU A 236 -37.29 -6.43 -2.03
CA GLU A 236 -36.90 -6.34 -3.43
C GLU A 236 -38.09 -6.10 -4.38
N SER A 237 -39.22 -6.77 -4.14
CA SER A 237 -40.44 -6.58 -4.93
C SER A 237 -41.08 -5.24 -4.62
N GLY A 238 -41.11 -4.84 -3.34
CA GLY A 238 -41.67 -3.55 -2.92
C GLY A 238 -40.94 -2.37 -3.57
N VAL A 239 -39.60 -2.40 -3.62
CA VAL A 239 -38.80 -1.39 -4.34
C VAL A 239 -39.18 -1.34 -5.82
N ALA A 240 -39.34 -2.49 -6.47
CA ALA A 240 -39.71 -2.57 -7.89
C ALA A 240 -41.12 -2.02 -8.14
N ASP A 241 -42.09 -2.41 -7.32
CA ASP A 241 -43.50 -2.04 -7.47
C ASP A 241 -43.68 -0.52 -7.31
N VAL A 242 -43.11 0.05 -6.23
CA VAL A 242 -43.17 1.49 -5.95
C VAL A 242 -42.47 2.28 -7.05
N TYR A 243 -41.25 1.91 -7.43
CA TYR A 243 -40.49 2.64 -8.45
C TYR A 243 -41.18 2.62 -9.82
N ASN A 244 -41.62 1.44 -10.29
CA ASN A 244 -42.25 1.31 -11.61
C ASN A 244 -43.56 2.10 -11.70
N LYS A 245 -44.34 2.13 -10.61
CA LYS A 245 -45.57 2.92 -10.56
C LYS A 245 -45.27 4.40 -10.61
N LEU A 246 -44.36 4.88 -9.76
CA LEU A 246 -44.00 6.30 -9.68
C LEU A 246 -43.33 6.82 -10.96
N VAL A 247 -42.45 6.05 -11.61
CA VAL A 247 -41.85 6.46 -12.90
C VAL A 247 -42.92 6.63 -13.98
N SER A 248 -43.94 5.76 -14.00
CA SER A 248 -45.04 5.87 -14.95
C SER A 248 -45.91 7.13 -14.75
N GLU A 249 -45.98 7.62 -13.52
CA GLU A 249 -46.70 8.84 -13.16
C GLU A 249 -45.81 10.09 -13.32
N ALA A 250 -44.50 9.97 -13.06
CA ALA A 250 -43.51 11.02 -13.30
C ALA A 250 -43.49 11.46 -14.77
N GLY A 251 -43.70 10.54 -15.71
CA GLY A 251 -43.86 10.85 -17.14
C GLY A 251 -45.11 11.67 -17.49
N LYS A 252 -46.06 11.83 -16.55
CA LYS A 252 -47.31 12.59 -16.71
C LYS A 252 -47.31 13.91 -15.91
N LEU A 253 -46.18 14.27 -15.29
CA LEU A 253 -46.05 15.53 -14.56
C LEU A 253 -46.44 16.71 -15.44
N ASN A 254 -47.01 17.75 -14.82
CA ASN A 254 -47.50 18.89 -15.57
C ASN A 254 -46.35 19.62 -16.28
N SER A 255 -46.40 19.65 -17.61
CA SER A 255 -45.37 20.26 -18.44
C SER A 255 -45.23 21.78 -18.27
N HIS A 256 -46.24 22.45 -17.69
CA HIS A 256 -46.25 23.89 -17.44
C HIS A 256 -45.59 24.27 -16.12
N LEU A 257 -45.32 23.30 -15.24
CA LEU A 257 -44.61 23.55 -13.99
C LEU A 257 -43.11 23.73 -14.27
N ASP A 258 -42.50 24.65 -13.55
CA ASP A 258 -41.06 24.76 -13.45
C ASP A 258 -40.49 23.58 -12.65
N THR A 259 -39.16 23.53 -12.51
CA THR A 259 -38.49 22.43 -11.82
C THR A 259 -38.94 22.31 -10.35
N ALA A 260 -39.12 23.44 -9.67
CA ALA A 260 -39.60 23.47 -8.28
C ALA A 260 -41.02 22.88 -8.15
N GLY A 261 -41.95 23.31 -9.01
CA GLY A 261 -43.32 22.77 -9.04
C GLY A 261 -43.34 21.27 -9.33
N LYS A 262 -42.51 20.78 -10.26
CA LYS A 262 -42.38 19.35 -10.56
C LYS A 262 -41.89 18.54 -9.37
N VAL A 263 -40.94 19.08 -8.59
CA VAL A 263 -40.44 18.42 -7.37
C VAL A 263 -41.54 18.28 -6.33
N VAL A 264 -42.35 19.32 -6.10
CA VAL A 264 -43.48 19.26 -5.15
C VAL A 264 -44.52 18.24 -5.59
N GLU A 265 -44.89 18.24 -6.88
CA GLU A 265 -45.85 17.29 -7.44
C GLU A 265 -45.32 15.84 -7.31
N LEU A 266 -44.05 15.62 -7.63
CA LEU A 266 -43.40 14.31 -7.52
C LEU A 266 -43.34 13.82 -6.07
N LEU A 267 -43.00 14.69 -5.12
CA LEU A 267 -42.97 14.35 -3.69
C LEU A 267 -44.37 14.01 -3.16
N LYS A 268 -45.41 14.69 -3.67
CA LYS A 268 -46.79 14.36 -3.34
C LYS A 268 -47.18 12.96 -3.82
N LEU A 269 -46.87 12.61 -5.07
CA LEU A 269 -47.11 11.27 -5.60
C LEU A 269 -46.34 10.20 -4.80
N PHE A 270 -45.09 10.52 -4.45
CA PHE A 270 -44.24 9.65 -3.62
C PHE A 270 -44.87 9.38 -2.24
N ASN A 271 -45.38 10.42 -1.58
CA ASN A 271 -46.08 10.32 -0.31
C ASN A 271 -47.39 9.52 -0.41
N ASP A 272 -48.18 9.76 -1.46
CA ASP A 272 -49.43 9.05 -1.70
C ASP A 272 -49.20 7.54 -1.90
N GLU A 273 -48.07 7.15 -2.50
CA GLU A 273 -47.71 5.74 -2.71
C GLU A 273 -47.21 5.04 -1.44
N LEU A 274 -46.33 5.69 -0.67
CA LEU A 274 -45.75 5.09 0.53
C LEU A 274 -46.60 5.30 1.78
N GLY A 275 -47.65 6.10 1.72
CA GLY A 275 -48.44 6.50 2.89
C GLY A 275 -47.66 7.38 3.87
N THR A 276 -46.66 8.11 3.37
CA THR A 276 -45.80 9.01 4.13
C THR A 276 -46.26 10.47 3.96
N VAL A 277 -45.64 11.39 4.70
CA VAL A 277 -46.00 12.82 4.69
C VAL A 277 -44.77 13.72 4.59
N TYR A 278 -43.77 13.29 3.81
CA TYR A 278 -42.53 14.02 3.67
C TYR A 278 -42.76 15.39 3.04
N GLN A 279 -42.17 16.43 3.64
CA GLN A 279 -42.17 17.78 3.08
C GLN A 279 -40.74 18.20 2.68
N PRO A 280 -40.58 19.17 1.75
CA PRO A 280 -39.28 19.75 1.43
C PRO A 280 -38.61 20.37 2.67
N PHE A 281 -39.42 21.00 3.53
CA PHE A 281 -39.04 21.63 4.77
C PHE A 281 -40.01 21.20 5.87
N GLU A 282 -39.51 20.59 6.95
CA GLU A 282 -40.34 20.05 8.03
C GLU A 282 -40.13 20.79 9.34
N TYR A 283 -41.20 21.35 9.89
CA TYR A 283 -41.18 22.03 11.18
C TYR A 283 -41.47 21.06 12.34
N HIS A 284 -40.66 21.15 13.40
CA HIS A 284 -40.90 20.47 14.68
C HIS A 284 -40.65 21.43 15.84
N GLY A 285 -41.47 21.38 16.89
CA GLY A 285 -41.26 22.16 18.10
C GLY A 285 -42.55 22.81 18.61
N HIS A 286 -42.41 23.92 19.32
CA HIS A 286 -43.54 24.65 19.91
C HIS A 286 -44.51 25.16 18.83
N GLU A 287 -45.83 25.21 19.08
CA GLU A 287 -46.80 25.69 18.07
C GLU A 287 -46.63 27.18 17.74
N THR A 288 -46.14 27.96 18.70
CA THR A 288 -45.87 29.41 18.57
C THR A 288 -44.44 29.73 19.01
N PRO A 289 -43.41 29.39 18.22
CA PRO A 289 -42.02 29.64 18.57
C PRO A 289 -41.69 31.14 18.47
N ASP A 290 -40.79 31.61 19.34
CA ASP A 290 -40.12 32.90 19.19
C ASP A 290 -38.83 32.74 18.36
N VAL A 291 -38.16 31.59 18.51
CA VAL A 291 -36.92 31.23 17.81
C VAL A 291 -37.12 29.95 16.99
N VAL A 292 -36.74 29.98 15.72
CA VAL A 292 -36.75 28.81 14.82
C VAL A 292 -35.32 28.55 14.33
N LEU A 293 -34.83 27.32 14.52
CA LEU A 293 -33.53 26.87 14.02
C LEU A 293 -33.69 26.16 12.68
N VAL A 294 -32.99 26.55 11.63
CA VAL A 294 -32.97 25.85 10.34
C VAL A 294 -31.71 25.00 10.26
N ALA A 295 -31.86 23.70 10.02
CA ALA A 295 -30.76 22.74 9.98
C ALA A 295 -30.80 21.90 8.70
N PHE A 296 -29.62 21.56 8.19
CA PHE A 296 -29.40 20.65 7.06
C PHE A 296 -28.32 19.65 7.44
N GLY A 297 -28.50 18.38 7.05
CA GLY A 297 -27.61 17.27 7.42
C GLY A 297 -28.30 16.29 8.35
N SER A 298 -27.79 15.05 8.43
CA SER A 298 -28.44 14.00 9.21
C SER A 298 -28.25 14.19 10.71
N VAL A 299 -27.00 14.40 11.15
CA VAL A 299 -26.68 14.56 12.57
C VAL A 299 -27.24 15.87 13.10
N GLU A 300 -27.03 16.96 12.36
CA GLU A 300 -27.47 18.32 12.68
C GLU A 300 -28.95 18.39 12.95
N THR A 301 -29.74 17.86 12.02
CA THR A 301 -31.20 17.87 12.10
C THR A 301 -31.68 17.06 13.29
N GLN A 302 -31.14 15.87 13.51
CA GLN A 302 -31.62 14.98 14.58
C GLN A 302 -31.24 15.50 15.96
N VAL A 303 -30.00 15.96 16.14
CA VAL A 303 -29.57 16.59 17.40
C VAL A 303 -30.40 17.85 17.68
N ALA A 304 -30.63 18.70 16.68
CA ALA A 304 -31.47 19.88 16.82
C ALA A 304 -32.92 19.54 17.18
N LYS A 305 -33.53 18.59 16.46
CA LYS A 305 -34.89 18.11 16.68
C LYS A 305 -35.07 17.56 18.09
N GLN A 306 -34.19 16.69 18.56
CA GLN A 306 -34.30 16.11 19.91
C GLN A 306 -34.11 17.15 21.00
N THR A 307 -33.07 17.97 20.88
CA THR A 307 -32.71 18.99 21.86
C THR A 307 -33.82 20.03 21.98
N LEU A 308 -34.28 20.60 20.86
CA LEU A 308 -35.29 21.65 20.87
C LEU A 308 -36.68 21.13 21.24
N ASN A 309 -37.05 19.90 20.84
CA ASN A 309 -38.31 19.31 21.31
C ASN A 309 -38.32 19.10 22.82
N LYS A 310 -37.19 18.69 23.42
CA LYS A 310 -37.10 18.52 24.87
C LYS A 310 -37.26 19.86 25.60
N ILE A 311 -36.54 20.89 25.18
CA ILE A 311 -36.59 22.21 25.83
C ILE A 311 -37.93 22.89 25.56
N ALA A 312 -38.55 22.65 24.39
CA ALA A 312 -39.91 23.10 24.10
C ALA A 312 -40.95 22.43 25.01
N ALA A 313 -40.80 21.13 25.28
CA ALA A 313 -41.64 20.43 26.25
C ALA A 313 -41.49 20.98 27.68
N ASP A 314 -40.32 21.52 28.02
CA ASP A 314 -40.05 22.21 29.29
C ASP A 314 -40.52 23.70 29.28
N GLY A 315 -41.19 24.14 28.20
CA GLY A 315 -41.88 25.43 28.10
C GLY A 315 -41.18 26.50 27.25
N ALA A 316 -40.03 26.20 26.63
CA ALA A 316 -39.38 27.16 25.75
C ALA A 316 -40.09 27.31 24.40
N LYS A 317 -40.18 28.54 23.89
CA LYS A 317 -40.80 28.83 22.60
C LYS A 317 -39.80 28.69 21.46
N VAL A 318 -39.37 27.45 21.22
CA VAL A 318 -38.37 27.11 20.21
C VAL A 318 -38.90 26.05 19.24
N GLY A 319 -38.37 26.07 18.02
CA GLY A 319 -38.62 25.03 17.03
C GLY A 319 -37.45 24.86 16.07
N VAL A 320 -37.51 23.80 15.26
CA VAL A 320 -36.53 23.45 14.24
C VAL A 320 -37.23 23.24 12.90
N ILE A 321 -36.58 23.65 11.81
CA ILE A 321 -36.93 23.30 10.44
C ILE A 321 -35.83 22.40 9.89
N ASN A 322 -36.21 21.17 9.54
CA ASN A 322 -35.38 20.23 8.80
C ASN A 322 -35.45 20.55 7.30
N VAL A 323 -34.31 20.79 6.67
CA VAL A 323 -34.20 20.98 5.23
C VAL A 323 -33.93 19.63 4.55
N ARG A 324 -34.95 19.06 3.93
CA ARG A 324 -34.85 17.78 3.20
C ARG A 324 -34.50 17.99 1.73
N VAL A 325 -35.23 18.87 1.05
CA VAL A 325 -34.95 19.22 -0.35
C VAL A 325 -34.35 20.62 -0.37
N TYR A 326 -33.02 20.69 -0.55
CA TYR A 326 -32.30 21.97 -0.57
C TYR A 326 -32.22 22.57 -1.98
N ARG A 327 -32.06 21.73 -3.01
CA ARG A 327 -32.08 22.16 -4.41
C ARG A 327 -33.08 21.33 -5.24
N PRO A 328 -33.96 21.98 -6.02
CA PRO A 328 -34.20 23.43 -6.05
C PRO A 328 -34.73 23.94 -4.69
N PHE A 329 -34.37 25.16 -4.29
CA PHE A 329 -34.83 25.76 -3.03
C PHE A 329 -36.25 26.30 -3.22
N ILE A 330 -37.25 25.60 -2.68
CA ILE A 330 -38.68 25.90 -2.93
C ILE A 330 -39.15 26.95 -1.92
N GLU A 331 -38.95 28.23 -2.24
CA GLU A 331 -39.21 29.37 -1.34
C GLU A 331 -40.62 29.35 -0.74
N GLU A 332 -41.65 29.05 -1.53
CA GLU A 332 -43.05 29.02 -1.07
C GLU A 332 -43.27 27.98 0.04
N GLU A 333 -42.74 26.77 -0.12
CA GLU A 333 -42.86 25.70 0.87
C GLU A 333 -41.95 25.97 2.09
N PHE A 334 -40.76 26.57 1.89
CA PHE A 334 -39.92 27.02 3.00
C PHE A 334 -40.65 28.05 3.87
N LEU A 335 -41.17 29.11 3.25
CA LEU A 335 -41.90 30.16 3.94
C LEU A 335 -43.11 29.58 4.66
N LYS A 336 -43.88 28.68 4.04
CA LYS A 336 -45.03 28.01 4.67
C LYS A 336 -44.66 27.20 5.92
N SER A 337 -43.46 26.63 5.97
CA SER A 337 -42.98 25.87 7.13
C SER A 337 -42.65 26.75 8.34
N ILE A 338 -42.39 28.05 8.16
CA ILE A 338 -42.07 28.98 9.25
C ILE A 338 -43.36 29.44 9.96
N PRO A 339 -43.51 29.19 11.28
CA PRO A 339 -44.63 29.71 12.05
C PRO A 339 -44.66 31.24 12.10
N ALA A 340 -45.85 31.84 12.03
CA ALA A 340 -46.01 33.29 11.97
C ALA A 340 -45.54 34.05 13.22
N SER A 341 -45.38 33.36 14.36
CA SER A 341 -44.88 33.96 15.60
C SER A 341 -43.35 34.10 15.67
N ALA A 342 -42.62 33.47 14.74
CA ALA A 342 -41.17 33.45 14.76
C ALA A 342 -40.62 34.87 14.64
N ARG A 343 -39.77 35.28 15.60
CA ARG A 343 -39.10 36.59 15.63
C ARG A 343 -37.63 36.48 15.26
N THR A 344 -37.02 35.33 15.53
CA THR A 344 -35.64 35.03 15.17
C THR A 344 -35.58 33.71 14.42
N ILE A 345 -34.89 33.73 13.28
CA ILE A 345 -34.57 32.54 12.50
C ILE A 345 -33.06 32.34 12.58
N ALA A 346 -32.63 31.33 13.33
CA ALA A 346 -31.22 30.95 13.40
C ALA A 346 -30.95 29.86 12.36
N VAL A 347 -29.88 29.99 11.59
CA VAL A 347 -29.46 28.99 10.61
C VAL A 347 -28.22 28.30 11.14
N LEU A 348 -28.26 26.97 11.25
CA LEU A 348 -27.08 26.19 11.58
C LEU A 348 -26.27 25.99 10.29
N GLY A 349 -25.26 26.83 10.11
CA GLY A 349 -24.52 26.98 8.87
C GLY A 349 -23.15 26.32 8.91
N GLN A 350 -22.95 25.21 8.19
CA GLN A 350 -21.62 24.61 8.10
C GLN A 350 -20.70 25.48 7.22
N VAL A 351 -19.48 25.73 7.67
CA VAL A 351 -18.43 26.42 6.91
C VAL A 351 -17.13 25.63 6.95
N ARG A 352 -16.27 25.82 5.96
CA ARG A 352 -15.09 24.96 5.72
C ARG A 352 -14.15 24.78 6.92
N ASP A 353 -13.89 25.82 7.70
CA ASP A 353 -12.81 25.83 8.70
C ASP A 353 -13.09 26.84 9.83
N HIS A 354 -12.26 26.80 10.88
CA HIS A 354 -12.41 27.69 12.05
C HIS A 354 -12.16 29.17 11.70
N VAL A 355 -11.39 29.46 10.65
CA VAL A 355 -11.14 30.83 10.19
C VAL A 355 -12.43 31.41 9.61
N ALA A 356 -13.16 30.63 8.81
CA ALA A 356 -14.45 30.99 8.25
C ALA A 356 -15.54 31.18 9.33
N VAL A 357 -15.47 30.43 10.44
CA VAL A 357 -16.36 30.65 11.58
C VAL A 357 -16.13 32.03 12.20
N ALA A 358 -14.86 32.43 12.40
CA ALA A 358 -14.51 33.71 13.00
C ALA A 358 -14.65 34.92 12.06
N ASP A 359 -14.64 34.70 10.74
CA ASP A 359 -14.71 35.77 9.74
C ASP A 359 -16.16 36.21 9.47
N ASP A 360 -16.54 37.40 9.93
CA ASP A 360 -17.87 37.99 9.73
C ASP A 360 -18.25 38.16 8.24
N ALA A 361 -17.28 38.24 7.33
CA ALA A 361 -17.55 38.36 5.89
C ALA A 361 -17.96 37.02 5.26
N THR A 362 -17.59 35.91 5.89
CA THR A 362 -17.93 34.57 5.41
C THR A 362 -19.31 34.15 5.94
N GLN A 363 -20.19 33.79 5.01
CA GLN A 363 -21.54 33.31 5.26
C GLN A 363 -21.68 31.83 4.85
N SER A 364 -22.51 31.07 5.57
CA SER A 364 -22.88 29.72 5.17
C SER A 364 -23.85 29.73 3.97
N ALA A 365 -23.79 28.70 3.12
CA ALA A 365 -24.63 28.63 1.92
C ALA A 365 -26.14 28.63 2.27
N LEU A 366 -26.53 27.80 3.24
CA LEU A 366 -27.91 27.73 3.73
C LEU A 366 -28.40 29.07 4.30
N TYR A 367 -27.54 29.81 5.01
CA TYR A 367 -27.90 31.13 5.52
C TYR A 367 -28.21 32.11 4.40
N GLY A 368 -27.42 32.11 3.32
CA GLY A 368 -27.65 32.97 2.16
C GLY A 368 -29.05 32.78 1.56
N ASP A 369 -29.46 31.52 1.35
CA ASP A 369 -30.79 31.20 0.82
C ASP A 369 -31.93 31.57 1.79
N VAL A 370 -31.77 31.25 3.07
CA VAL A 370 -32.79 31.55 4.10
C VAL A 370 -32.96 33.05 4.24
N LEU A 371 -31.85 33.80 4.28
CA LEU A 371 -31.87 35.26 4.35
C LEU A 371 -32.59 35.84 3.14
N ALA A 372 -32.27 35.38 1.92
CA ALA A 372 -32.92 35.84 0.71
C ALA A 372 -34.43 35.55 0.73
N ALA A 373 -34.83 34.29 1.00
CA ALA A 373 -36.23 33.88 1.02
C ALA A 373 -37.06 34.67 2.04
N VAL A 374 -36.53 34.89 3.26
CA VAL A 374 -37.22 35.65 4.31
C VAL A 374 -37.35 37.13 3.93
N THR A 375 -36.25 37.75 3.51
CA THR A 375 -36.19 39.19 3.19
C THR A 375 -37.11 39.57 2.03
N PHE A 376 -37.23 38.72 1.01
CA PHE A 376 -38.05 39.01 -0.17
C PHE A 376 -39.49 38.49 -0.08
N SER A 377 -39.88 37.78 0.99
CA SER A 377 -41.19 37.12 1.09
C SER A 377 -42.40 38.05 1.20
N GLY A 378 -42.25 39.20 1.85
CA GLY A 378 -43.38 40.03 2.29
C GLY A 378 -44.39 39.32 3.21
N LYS A 379 -44.07 38.12 3.72
CA LYS A 379 -44.98 37.28 4.52
C LYS A 379 -45.18 37.82 5.93
N PHE A 380 -44.15 38.41 6.52
CA PHE A 380 -44.12 38.79 7.93
C PHE A 380 -44.52 40.26 8.09
N GLY A 381 -45.35 40.56 9.10
CA GLY A 381 -45.71 41.94 9.42
C GLY A 381 -44.54 42.74 10.01
N GLU A 382 -43.68 42.08 10.78
CA GLU A 382 -42.37 42.54 11.24
C GLU A 382 -41.37 41.48 10.82
N GLU A 383 -40.33 41.87 10.07
CA GLU A 383 -39.37 40.91 9.53
C GLU A 383 -38.57 40.23 10.65
N PRO A 384 -38.53 38.89 10.71
CA PRO A 384 -37.77 38.19 11.72
C PRO A 384 -36.26 38.38 11.50
N ARG A 385 -35.50 38.48 12.59
CA ARG A 385 -34.04 38.56 12.53
C ARG A 385 -33.47 37.21 12.08
N VAL A 386 -32.71 37.20 10.98
CA VAL A 386 -32.01 36.00 10.50
C VAL A 386 -30.56 36.00 10.99
N LEU A 387 -30.13 34.91 11.63
CA LEU A 387 -28.80 34.73 12.23
C LEU A 387 -28.06 33.54 11.61
N ASP A 388 -26.77 33.70 11.31
CA ASP A 388 -25.89 32.59 10.87
C ASP A 388 -25.12 32.04 12.08
N ILE A 389 -25.44 30.82 12.53
CA ILE A 389 -24.69 30.11 13.55
C ILE A 389 -23.70 29.20 12.84
N LYS A 390 -22.50 29.72 12.62
CA LYS A 390 -21.44 29.03 11.88
C LYS A 390 -20.75 27.96 12.73
N TYR A 391 -20.54 26.79 12.14
CA TYR A 391 -19.77 25.70 12.75
C TYR A 391 -18.91 25.00 11.68
N THR A 392 -17.85 24.32 12.11
CA THR A 392 -16.97 23.55 11.22
C THR A 392 -17.40 22.09 11.14
N PRO A 393 -17.09 21.37 10.05
CA PRO A 393 -17.26 19.91 10.00
C PRO A 393 -16.55 19.16 11.14
N ALA A 394 -15.44 19.71 11.65
CA ALA A 394 -14.67 19.11 12.75
C ALA A 394 -15.34 19.29 14.13
N GLN A 395 -16.34 20.17 14.24
CA GLN A 395 -17.05 20.39 15.50
C GLN A 395 -18.17 19.35 15.67
N SER A 396 -17.98 18.39 16.57
CA SER A 396 -19.01 17.43 16.94
C SER A 396 -20.22 18.12 17.57
N LEU A 397 -21.38 18.01 16.91
CA LEU A 397 -22.63 18.58 17.42
C LEU A 397 -23.25 17.64 18.45
N THR A 398 -23.22 18.02 19.72
CA THR A 398 -23.89 17.30 20.82
C THR A 398 -25.11 18.07 21.29
N PRO A 399 -26.10 17.41 21.92
CA PRO A 399 -27.25 18.11 22.49
C PRO A 399 -26.86 19.24 23.45
N GLN A 400 -25.93 18.96 24.39
CA GLN A 400 -25.44 19.98 25.32
C GLN A 400 -24.65 21.07 24.60
N GLY A 401 -23.82 20.72 23.62
CA GLY A 401 -23.05 21.66 22.82
C GLY A 401 -23.95 22.63 22.03
N LEU A 402 -25.05 22.13 21.48
CA LEU A 402 -26.05 22.94 20.79
C LEU A 402 -26.72 23.92 21.75
N VAL A 403 -27.16 23.48 22.93
CA VAL A 403 -27.76 24.39 23.93
C VAL A 403 -26.76 25.44 24.38
N ASN A 404 -25.52 25.06 24.66
CA ASN A 404 -24.47 26.00 25.04
C ASN A 404 -24.23 27.05 23.95
N THR A 405 -24.25 26.63 22.68
CA THR A 405 -24.11 27.53 21.53
C THR A 405 -25.28 28.49 21.44
N LEU A 406 -26.51 27.99 21.53
CA LEU A 406 -27.71 28.83 21.50
C LEU A 406 -27.74 29.81 22.69
N HIS A 407 -27.39 29.37 23.90
CA HIS A 407 -27.34 30.19 25.10
C HIS A 407 -26.40 31.40 24.94
N LYS A 408 -25.20 31.16 24.38
CA LYS A 408 -24.23 32.20 24.06
C LYS A 408 -24.73 33.16 22.98
N VAL A 409 -25.31 32.63 21.90
CA VAL A 409 -25.85 33.44 20.79
C VAL A 409 -26.97 34.37 21.25
N PHE A 410 -27.78 33.95 22.23
CA PHE A 410 -28.86 34.75 22.81
C PHE A 410 -28.43 35.64 24.00
N GLY A 411 -27.13 35.78 24.26
CA GLY A 411 -26.59 36.81 25.15
C GLY A 411 -26.46 36.42 26.62
N ASN A 412 -26.49 35.12 26.94
CA ASN A 412 -26.21 34.64 28.30
C ASN A 412 -24.74 34.17 28.38
N GLU A 413 -23.97 34.76 29.30
CA GLU A 413 -22.52 34.45 29.46
C GLU A 413 -22.25 33.15 30.21
N ASP A 414 -23.18 32.70 31.07
CA ASP A 414 -23.04 31.44 31.83
C ASP A 414 -23.26 30.20 30.94
N GLU A 415 -22.67 29.07 31.32
CA GLU A 415 -22.98 27.79 30.68
C GLU A 415 -24.44 27.40 30.94
N ALA A 416 -25.09 26.82 29.92
CA ALA A 416 -26.44 26.35 30.09
C ALA A 416 -26.47 25.17 31.09
N LYS A 417 -27.58 25.04 31.81
CA LYS A 417 -27.79 23.90 32.70
C LYS A 417 -27.60 22.59 31.94
N ALA A 418 -27.00 21.60 32.60
CA ALA A 418 -26.84 20.27 32.06
C ALA A 418 -28.22 19.70 31.69
N LEU A 419 -28.36 19.25 30.44
CA LEU A 419 -29.55 18.57 29.97
C LEU A 419 -29.65 17.19 30.63
N PRO A 420 -30.83 16.78 31.09
CA PRO A 420 -31.04 15.38 31.44
C PRO A 420 -30.91 14.51 30.18
N SER A 421 -30.67 13.20 30.36
CA SER A 421 -30.68 12.25 29.25
C SER A 421 -31.89 12.46 28.34
N LEU A 422 -31.62 12.71 27.06
CA LEU A 422 -32.66 12.84 26.04
C LEU A 422 -33.20 11.47 25.61
N VAL A 423 -32.53 10.40 26.02
CA VAL A 423 -32.76 9.03 25.57
C VAL A 423 -33.24 8.19 26.74
N ASN A 424 -34.38 7.53 26.56
CA ASN A 424 -34.82 6.48 27.48
C ASN A 424 -34.44 5.11 26.90
N ALA A 425 -33.20 4.71 27.14
CA ALA A 425 -32.61 3.45 26.69
C ALA A 425 -31.54 3.01 27.69
N GLU A 426 -31.26 1.72 27.74
CA GLU A 426 -30.04 1.23 28.37
C GLU A 426 -28.87 1.54 27.44
N GLN A 427 -27.79 2.09 27.99
CA GLN A 427 -26.63 2.57 27.22
C GLN A 427 -25.36 1.88 27.68
N TYR A 428 -24.60 1.36 26.73
CA TYR A 428 -23.37 0.62 26.99
C TYR A 428 -22.23 1.16 26.13
N THR A 429 -21.04 1.26 26.70
CA THR A 429 -19.82 1.67 25.98
C THR A 429 -18.75 0.63 26.14
N PHE A 430 -18.11 0.23 25.04
CA PHE A 430 -17.01 -0.72 25.02
C PHE A 430 -15.76 -0.01 24.51
N TRP A 431 -14.68 -0.09 25.27
CA TRP A 431 -13.41 0.56 24.99
C TRP A 431 -12.31 -0.50 24.94
N ASP A 432 -11.63 -0.61 23.81
CA ASP A 432 -10.59 -1.62 23.64
C ASP A 432 -9.50 -1.15 22.66
N VAL A 433 -8.37 -1.85 22.64
CA VAL A 433 -7.35 -1.69 21.61
C VAL A 433 -7.77 -2.46 20.35
N ASP A 434 -7.41 -1.94 19.18
CA ASP A 434 -7.88 -2.45 17.89
C ASP A 434 -7.37 -3.87 17.53
N ASN A 435 -6.29 -4.32 18.19
CA ASN A 435 -5.73 -5.67 18.07
C ASN A 435 -6.18 -6.63 19.18
N SER A 436 -7.13 -6.22 20.03
CA SER A 436 -7.70 -7.08 21.06
C SER A 436 -8.51 -8.21 20.44
N ALA A 437 -8.37 -9.44 20.96
CA ALA A 437 -9.20 -10.58 20.58
C ALA A 437 -10.71 -10.34 20.82
N ALA A 438 -11.05 -9.42 21.73
CA ALA A 438 -12.43 -9.07 22.10
C ALA A 438 -12.96 -7.83 21.38
N VAL A 439 -12.21 -7.24 20.43
CA VAL A 439 -12.62 -6.01 19.73
C VAL A 439 -13.98 -6.13 19.02
N ASN A 440 -14.32 -7.34 18.56
CA ASN A 440 -15.59 -7.64 17.88
C ASN A 440 -16.74 -8.02 18.83
N SER A 441 -16.48 -8.24 20.13
CA SER A 441 -17.49 -8.62 21.12
C SER A 441 -18.68 -7.67 21.22
N PRO A 442 -18.53 -6.34 21.11
CA PRO A 442 -19.67 -5.43 21.16
C PRO A 442 -20.68 -5.66 20.03
N ALA A 443 -20.22 -6.01 18.83
CA ALA A 443 -21.10 -6.34 17.70
C ALA A 443 -21.86 -7.66 17.94
N VAL A 444 -21.17 -8.66 18.50
CA VAL A 444 -21.78 -9.95 18.91
C VAL A 444 -22.84 -9.71 19.99
N ILE A 445 -22.53 -8.92 21.02
CA ILE A 445 -23.45 -8.53 22.09
C ILE A 445 -24.67 -7.81 21.51
N GLY A 446 -24.45 -6.83 20.62
CA GLY A 446 -25.52 -6.14 19.93
C GLY A 446 -26.43 -7.10 19.15
N HIS A 447 -25.83 -8.05 18.43
CA HIS A 447 -26.58 -9.08 17.70
C HIS A 447 -27.36 -10.02 18.64
N ILE A 448 -26.78 -10.42 19.79
CA ILE A 448 -27.46 -11.21 20.82
C ILE A 448 -28.67 -10.46 21.38
N LEU A 449 -28.49 -9.19 21.78
CA LEU A 449 -29.57 -8.34 22.30
C LEU A 449 -30.66 -8.12 21.24
N SER A 450 -30.27 -8.07 19.95
CA SER A 450 -31.21 -7.89 18.83
C SER A 450 -32.23 -9.02 18.67
N LYS A 451 -31.91 -10.23 19.19
CA LYS A 451 -32.81 -11.39 19.15
C LYS A 451 -33.97 -11.28 20.15
N GLN A 452 -33.88 -10.37 21.12
CA GLN A 452 -34.99 -10.07 22.01
C GLN A 452 -36.07 -9.29 21.26
N SER A 453 -37.26 -9.88 21.10
CA SER A 453 -38.32 -9.32 20.24
C SER A 453 -38.86 -7.96 20.70
N THR A 454 -38.69 -7.61 21.98
CA THR A 454 -39.20 -6.40 22.63
C THR A 454 -38.22 -5.22 22.62
N THR A 455 -37.00 -5.42 22.13
CA THR A 455 -35.90 -4.47 22.29
C THR A 455 -35.31 -4.11 20.92
N ASN A 456 -35.17 -2.81 20.66
CA ASN A 456 -34.44 -2.27 19.52
C ASN A 456 -33.01 -2.00 19.96
N VAL A 457 -32.06 -2.51 19.19
CA VAL A 457 -30.62 -2.36 19.47
C VAL A 457 -30.00 -1.41 18.46
N TYR A 458 -29.12 -0.54 18.94
CA TYR A 458 -28.33 0.37 18.13
C TYR A 458 -26.86 0.08 18.40
N VAL A 459 -26.04 -0.07 17.36
CA VAL A 459 -24.60 -0.35 17.48
C VAL A 459 -23.82 0.57 16.56
N HIS A 460 -22.82 1.27 17.09
CA HIS A 460 -21.91 2.10 16.31
C HIS A 460 -20.49 2.01 16.85
N ALA A 461 -19.51 1.80 15.97
CA ALA A 461 -18.09 1.72 16.31
C ALA A 461 -17.34 2.94 15.79
N THR A 462 -16.47 3.50 16.62
CA THR A 462 -15.58 4.63 16.36
C THR A 462 -14.13 4.15 16.48
N TYR A 463 -13.33 4.39 15.43
CA TYR A 463 -11.92 4.00 15.38
C TYR A 463 -11.01 5.22 15.43
N ASP A 464 -10.02 5.16 16.32
CA ASP A 464 -8.90 6.10 16.42
C ASP A 464 -7.59 5.34 16.28
N ASN A 465 -7.00 5.42 15.08
CA ASN A 465 -5.76 4.74 14.72
C ASN A 465 -4.49 5.46 15.19
N LEU A 466 -4.60 6.70 15.67
CA LEU A 466 -3.45 7.50 16.10
C LEU A 466 -3.11 7.25 17.57
N THR A 467 -4.13 7.11 18.41
CA THR A 467 -3.97 6.86 19.85
C THR A 467 -3.47 5.43 20.10
N GLN A 468 -2.32 5.26 20.76
CA GLN A 468 -1.73 3.95 21.14
C GLN A 468 -1.57 2.93 19.98
N GLY A 469 -1.51 3.43 18.74
CA GLY A 469 -1.49 2.60 17.54
C GLY A 469 -2.81 1.92 17.22
N GLY A 470 -3.95 2.40 17.78
CA GLY A 470 -5.29 1.92 17.48
C GLY A 470 -6.15 1.64 18.72
N VAL A 471 -7.14 2.50 18.96
CA VAL A 471 -8.19 2.36 19.98
C VAL A 471 -9.55 2.35 19.30
N VAL A 472 -10.44 1.48 19.78
CA VAL A 472 -11.82 1.35 19.29
C VAL A 472 -12.78 1.59 20.43
N ARG A 473 -13.78 2.43 20.17
CA ARG A 473 -14.95 2.63 21.02
C ARG A 473 -16.18 2.10 20.31
N THR A 474 -16.95 1.23 20.94
CA THR A 474 -18.26 0.83 20.42
C THR A 474 -19.37 1.22 21.39
N ASP A 475 -20.35 1.97 20.89
CA ASP A 475 -21.55 2.36 21.60
C ASP A 475 -22.68 1.38 21.27
N VAL A 476 -23.36 0.86 22.29
CA VAL A 476 -24.54 0.01 22.16
C VAL A 476 -25.69 0.63 22.95
N ARG A 477 -26.85 0.81 22.31
CA ARG A 477 -28.09 1.23 23.00
C ARG A 477 -29.16 0.17 22.86
N ALA A 478 -29.91 -0.09 23.92
CA ALA A 478 -31.04 -1.00 23.93
C ALA A 478 -32.29 -0.25 24.43
N SER A 479 -33.30 -0.10 23.57
CA SER A 479 -34.53 0.62 23.91
C SER A 479 -35.79 -0.15 23.50
N ARG A 480 -36.87 -0.01 24.27
CA ARG A 480 -38.20 -0.52 23.92
C ARG A 480 -38.88 0.30 22.82
N LYS A 481 -38.38 1.50 22.53
CA LYS A 481 -38.91 2.40 21.49
C LYS A 481 -37.87 2.61 20.39
N ALA A 482 -38.32 3.08 19.24
CA ALA A 482 -37.42 3.59 18.21
C ALA A 482 -36.73 4.86 18.74
N LEU A 483 -35.45 5.04 18.39
CA LEU A 483 -34.59 6.10 18.88
C LEU A 483 -33.76 6.65 17.72
N GLU A 484 -33.60 7.97 17.67
CA GLU A 484 -32.76 8.67 16.68
C GLU A 484 -31.64 9.45 17.38
N ALA A 485 -30.63 8.79 17.96
CA ALA A 485 -29.60 9.47 18.75
C ALA A 485 -28.21 9.43 18.07
N PRO A 486 -27.98 10.23 17.01
CA PRO A 486 -26.73 10.19 16.25
C PRO A 486 -25.60 10.99 16.95
N TYR A 487 -25.41 10.78 18.24
CA TYR A 487 -24.33 11.34 19.07
C TYR A 487 -23.90 10.31 20.12
N ASP A 488 -22.69 10.44 20.66
CA ASP A 488 -22.07 9.39 21.48
C ASP A 488 -22.83 9.14 22.78
N VAL A 489 -22.61 7.98 23.39
CA VAL A 489 -23.10 7.70 24.74
C VAL A 489 -22.27 8.50 25.75
N TYR A 490 -22.91 9.44 26.45
CA TYR A 490 -22.27 10.23 27.52
C TYR A 490 -22.71 9.82 28.92
N GLU A 491 -23.72 8.94 29.03
CA GLU A 491 -24.26 8.45 30.31
C GLU A 491 -24.47 6.93 30.20
N ALA A 492 -23.38 6.16 30.17
CA ALA A 492 -23.40 4.71 30.07
C ALA A 492 -23.84 4.05 31.38
N ASP A 493 -24.79 3.12 31.33
CA ASP A 493 -25.16 2.26 32.46
C ASP A 493 -24.06 1.25 32.75
N VAL A 494 -23.40 0.75 31.71
CA VAL A 494 -22.24 -0.15 31.81
C VAL A 494 -21.15 0.28 30.84
N ALA A 495 -19.94 0.50 31.35
CA ALA A 495 -18.74 0.69 30.54
C ALA A 495 -17.81 -0.52 30.66
N VAL A 496 -17.40 -1.09 29.52
CA VAL A 496 -16.43 -2.19 29.45
C VAL A 496 -15.11 -1.65 28.94
N ILE A 497 -14.02 -1.94 29.65
CA ILE A 497 -12.67 -1.57 29.28
C ILE A 497 -11.88 -2.87 29.09
N GLY A 498 -11.56 -3.19 27.83
CA GLY A 498 -10.88 -4.41 27.43
C GLY A 498 -9.38 -4.43 27.74
N ASP A 499 -8.75 -3.26 27.85
CA ASP A 499 -7.34 -3.09 28.19
C ASP A 499 -7.10 -1.84 29.06
N ASP A 500 -6.25 -1.95 30.09
CA ASP A 500 -5.97 -0.84 31.02
C ASP A 500 -5.14 0.30 30.41
N CYS A 501 -4.51 0.10 29.25
CA CYS A 501 -3.79 1.17 28.56
C CYS A 501 -4.72 2.30 28.10
N VAL A 502 -6.00 2.01 27.79
CA VAL A 502 -6.99 3.01 27.34
C VAL A 502 -7.20 4.09 28.39
N LEU A 503 -7.12 3.74 29.68
CA LEU A 503 -7.30 4.65 30.81
C LEU A 503 -6.20 5.73 30.94
N LYS A 504 -5.11 5.60 30.19
CA LYS A 504 -4.03 6.60 30.16
C LYS A 504 -4.33 7.75 29.22
N GLU A 505 -5.15 7.52 28.20
CA GLU A 505 -5.41 8.46 27.11
C GLU A 505 -6.85 9.00 27.14
N VAL A 506 -7.81 8.26 27.70
CA VAL A 506 -9.24 8.63 27.67
C VAL A 506 -9.86 8.57 29.06
N ASN A 507 -10.66 9.57 29.40
CA ASN A 507 -11.47 9.58 30.63
C ASN A 507 -12.78 8.82 30.41
N VAL A 508 -12.72 7.49 30.44
CA VAL A 508 -13.88 6.61 30.28
C VAL A 508 -14.94 6.85 31.36
N VAL A 509 -14.51 7.13 32.61
CA VAL A 509 -15.41 7.23 33.77
C VAL A 509 -16.36 8.42 33.65
N GLU A 510 -15.93 9.51 33.00
CA GLU A 510 -16.79 10.68 32.80
C GLU A 510 -18.02 10.36 31.95
N SER A 511 -17.88 9.43 30.99
CA SER A 511 -18.97 8.95 30.13
C SER A 511 -19.92 7.95 30.80
N VAL A 512 -19.67 7.57 32.06
CA VAL A 512 -20.49 6.64 32.84
C VAL A 512 -21.55 7.40 33.62
N ALA A 513 -22.78 6.88 33.63
CA ALA A 513 -23.88 7.43 34.42
C ALA A 513 -23.56 7.35 35.93
N HIS A 514 -24.14 8.27 36.71
CA HIS A 514 -24.00 8.23 38.17
C HIS A 514 -24.60 6.92 38.72
N GLY A 515 -23.83 6.16 39.50
CA GLY A 515 -24.24 4.82 39.96
C GLY A 515 -24.05 3.70 38.93
N GLY A 516 -23.48 4.00 37.76
CA GLY A 516 -23.22 3.07 36.67
C GLY A 516 -22.18 2.01 37.02
N LYS A 517 -22.01 1.03 36.14
CA LYS A 517 -21.11 -0.13 36.35
C LYS A 517 -19.93 -0.07 35.39
N ILE A 518 -18.75 -0.42 35.87
CA ILE A 518 -17.52 -0.47 35.06
C ILE A 518 -16.99 -1.91 35.12
N ILE A 519 -16.76 -2.53 33.97
CA ILE A 519 -16.08 -3.83 33.86
C ILE A 519 -14.70 -3.56 33.28
N LEU A 520 -13.66 -3.83 34.05
CA LEU A 520 -12.28 -3.61 33.66
C LEU A 520 -11.56 -4.97 33.57
N LYS A 521 -11.10 -5.33 32.37
CA LYS A 521 -10.29 -6.53 32.15
C LYS A 521 -8.87 -6.26 32.66
N LEU A 522 -8.45 -6.99 33.69
CA LEU A 522 -7.11 -6.91 34.26
C LEU A 522 -6.56 -8.31 34.47
N PRO A 523 -5.62 -8.78 33.62
CA PRO A 523 -4.98 -10.06 33.84
C PRO A 523 -4.03 -10.00 35.06
N ASN A 524 -3.97 -11.10 35.81
CA ASN A 524 -3.15 -11.30 37.01
C ASN A 524 -3.41 -10.27 38.12
N PHE A 525 -4.69 -9.92 38.35
CA PHE A 525 -5.03 -8.85 39.27
C PHE A 525 -5.22 -9.35 40.71
N LYS A 526 -4.61 -8.66 41.67
CA LYS A 526 -4.83 -8.87 43.10
C LYS A 526 -5.40 -7.60 43.71
N ALA A 527 -6.40 -7.74 44.58
CA ALA A 527 -7.07 -6.61 45.24
C ALA A 527 -6.10 -5.72 46.07
N GLU A 528 -4.96 -6.27 46.51
CA GLU A 528 -3.92 -5.52 47.24
C GLU A 528 -3.10 -4.58 46.34
N GLU A 529 -3.16 -4.75 45.02
CA GLU A 529 -2.38 -3.99 44.04
C GLU A 529 -3.18 -2.90 43.31
N VAL A 530 -4.44 -2.67 43.73
CA VAL A 530 -5.34 -1.69 43.11
C VAL A 530 -4.69 -0.31 43.01
N GLU A 531 -4.05 0.15 44.09
CA GLU A 531 -3.44 1.48 44.14
C GLU A 531 -2.21 1.63 43.25
N LYS A 532 -1.58 0.51 42.85
CA LYS A 532 -0.42 0.49 41.95
C LYS A 532 -0.85 0.44 40.48
N ARG A 533 -1.92 -0.29 40.16
CA ARG A 533 -2.38 -0.47 38.76
C ARG A 533 -3.39 0.59 38.31
N LEU A 534 -4.20 1.14 39.21
CA LEU A 534 -5.19 2.17 38.88
C LEU A 534 -4.74 3.56 39.32
N SER A 535 -4.77 4.52 38.38
CA SER A 535 -4.37 5.91 38.64
C SER A 535 -5.25 6.56 39.73
N ALA A 536 -4.70 7.55 40.43
CA ALA A 536 -5.47 8.33 41.41
C ALA A 536 -6.64 9.08 40.74
N ALA A 537 -6.43 9.57 39.50
CA ALA A 537 -7.47 10.21 38.70
C ALA A 537 -8.67 9.29 38.45
N PHE A 538 -8.40 8.06 38.01
CA PHE A 538 -9.44 7.06 37.74
C PHE A 538 -10.19 6.69 39.02
N ARG A 539 -9.45 6.39 40.11
CA ARG A 539 -10.04 6.02 41.40
C ARG A 539 -10.95 7.13 41.95
N LYS A 540 -10.50 8.38 41.87
CA LYS A 540 -11.30 9.55 42.26
C LYS A 540 -12.58 9.66 41.43
N ALA A 541 -12.47 9.59 40.10
CA ALA A 541 -13.62 9.69 39.21
C ALA A 541 -14.66 8.58 39.46
N VAL A 542 -14.21 7.35 39.72
CA VAL A 542 -15.09 6.21 40.04
C VAL A 542 -15.85 6.48 41.34
N GLN A 543 -15.18 7.03 42.36
CA GLN A 543 -15.81 7.36 43.63
C GLN A 543 -16.78 8.54 43.51
N GLU A 544 -16.41 9.61 42.79
CA GLU A 544 -17.25 10.80 42.60
C GLU A 544 -18.53 10.48 41.82
N LYS A 545 -18.45 9.56 40.84
CA LYS A 545 -19.61 9.06 40.09
C LYS A 545 -20.38 7.95 40.81
N ASP A 546 -20.01 7.57 42.05
CA ASP A 546 -20.58 6.43 42.79
C ASP A 546 -20.66 5.15 41.93
N ALA A 547 -19.66 4.93 41.07
CA ALA A 547 -19.67 3.86 40.07
C ALA A 547 -19.24 2.51 40.69
N GLN A 548 -19.89 1.44 40.27
CA GLN A 548 -19.56 0.07 40.71
C GLN A 548 -18.46 -0.52 39.83
N LEU A 549 -17.30 -0.83 40.41
CA LEU A 549 -16.17 -1.40 39.69
C LEU A 549 -16.14 -2.94 39.77
N PHE A 550 -16.12 -3.59 38.61
CA PHE A 550 -15.95 -5.03 38.44
C PHE A 550 -14.64 -5.30 37.71
N VAL A 551 -13.87 -6.26 38.19
CA VAL A 551 -12.61 -6.69 37.57
C VAL A 551 -12.78 -8.07 36.98
N LEU A 552 -12.43 -8.21 35.69
CA LEU A 552 -12.40 -9.49 34.98
C LEU A 552 -10.94 -9.97 34.84
N ASP A 553 -10.57 -11.02 35.58
CA ASP A 553 -9.24 -11.61 35.51
C ASP A 553 -9.22 -12.87 34.62
N THR A 554 -8.70 -12.73 33.40
CA THR A 554 -8.60 -13.83 32.44
C THR A 554 -7.44 -14.79 32.71
N SER A 555 -6.52 -14.45 33.63
CA SER A 555 -5.34 -15.28 33.96
C SER A 555 -5.65 -16.46 34.89
N PHE A 556 -6.90 -16.57 35.34
CA PHE A 556 -7.34 -17.65 36.24
C PHE A 556 -7.10 -19.06 35.66
N SER A 557 -7.05 -19.22 34.33
CA SER A 557 -6.67 -20.47 33.66
C SER A 557 -5.93 -20.19 32.33
N PRO A 558 -4.86 -20.95 32.00
CA PRO A 558 -4.17 -20.84 30.71
C PRO A 558 -5.06 -21.10 29.48
N ALA A 559 -6.20 -21.79 29.66
CA ALA A 559 -7.17 -21.96 28.58
C ALA A 559 -7.82 -20.62 28.18
N PHE A 560 -8.11 -19.78 29.17
CA PHE A 560 -8.81 -18.50 29.04
C PHE A 560 -7.92 -17.33 28.59
N GLU A 561 -6.61 -17.56 28.49
CA GLU A 561 -5.66 -16.66 27.84
C GLU A 561 -5.69 -16.80 26.30
N LYS A 562 -6.34 -17.83 25.75
CA LYS A 562 -6.54 -17.95 24.30
C LYS A 562 -7.58 -16.96 23.81
N ASP A 563 -7.30 -16.32 22.67
CA ASP A 563 -8.11 -15.27 22.04
C ASP A 563 -9.61 -15.59 22.01
N ALA A 564 -9.98 -16.77 21.51
CA ALA A 564 -11.39 -17.19 21.40
C ALA A 564 -12.11 -17.34 22.75
N GLN A 565 -11.42 -17.83 23.78
CA GLN A 565 -12.02 -18.02 25.11
C GLN A 565 -12.04 -16.72 25.93
N SER A 566 -11.03 -15.86 25.76
CA SER A 566 -11.01 -14.54 26.39
C SER A 566 -12.16 -13.65 25.89
N LYS A 567 -12.43 -13.67 24.58
CA LYS A 567 -13.57 -13.00 23.95
C LYS A 567 -14.90 -13.41 24.60
N LEU A 568 -15.16 -14.72 24.64
CA LEU A 568 -16.39 -15.27 25.19
C LEU A 568 -16.57 -14.96 26.68
N LEU A 569 -15.49 -14.97 27.47
CA LEU A 569 -15.55 -14.59 28.88
C LEU A 569 -15.95 -13.13 29.08
N LEU A 570 -15.44 -12.21 28.26
CA LEU A 570 -15.81 -10.79 28.32
C LEU A 570 -17.29 -10.59 27.98
N GLU A 571 -17.78 -11.26 26.94
CA GLU A 571 -19.20 -11.23 26.54
C GLU A 571 -20.13 -11.74 27.65
N LEU A 572 -19.79 -12.88 28.26
CA LEU A 572 -20.55 -13.45 29.37
C LEU A 572 -20.48 -12.59 30.64
N ALA A 573 -19.32 -12.01 30.94
CA ALA A 573 -19.15 -11.08 32.06
C ALA A 573 -20.02 -9.83 31.88
N PHE A 574 -20.04 -9.26 30.67
CA PHE A 574 -20.93 -8.15 30.33
C PHE A 574 -22.39 -8.53 30.55
N LEU A 575 -22.86 -9.64 29.97
CA LEU A 575 -24.26 -10.07 30.09
C LEU A 575 -24.67 -10.27 31.56
N LYS A 576 -23.81 -10.84 32.39
CA LYS A 576 -24.08 -11.05 33.82
C LYS A 576 -24.23 -9.73 34.60
N VAL A 577 -23.46 -8.71 34.27
CA VAL A 577 -23.45 -7.41 34.97
C VAL A 577 -24.56 -6.49 34.45
N ALA A 578 -24.74 -6.44 33.14
CA ALA A 578 -25.72 -5.59 32.47
C ALA A 578 -27.13 -6.16 32.56
N GLN A 579 -27.29 -7.47 32.37
CA GLN A 579 -28.57 -8.17 32.26
C GLN A 579 -28.67 -9.35 33.26
N PRO A 580 -28.67 -9.08 34.58
CA PRO A 580 -28.68 -10.13 35.61
C PRO A 580 -29.96 -10.99 35.60
N GLU A 581 -31.02 -10.54 34.94
CA GLU A 581 -32.29 -11.27 34.79
C GLU A 581 -32.20 -12.41 33.76
N LEU A 582 -31.21 -12.41 32.87
CA LEU A 582 -30.99 -13.49 31.91
C LEU A 582 -30.41 -14.71 32.63
N SER A 583 -31.15 -15.82 32.65
CA SER A 583 -30.65 -17.06 33.24
C SER A 583 -29.46 -17.62 32.43
N PRO A 584 -28.52 -18.34 33.06
CA PRO A 584 -27.41 -18.99 32.37
C PRO A 584 -27.86 -19.89 31.20
N GLU A 585 -29.06 -20.47 31.29
CA GLU A 585 -29.70 -21.30 30.25
C GLU A 585 -30.19 -20.51 29.04
N ILE A 586 -30.58 -19.23 29.23
CA ILE A 586 -30.97 -18.33 28.14
C ILE A 586 -29.72 -17.78 27.47
N ILE A 587 -28.70 -17.42 28.25
CA ILE A 587 -27.40 -16.96 27.75
C ILE A 587 -26.75 -18.07 26.91
N SER A 588 -26.75 -19.31 27.39
CA SER A 588 -26.19 -20.44 26.63
C SER A 588 -26.92 -20.63 25.30
N LYS A 589 -28.25 -20.58 25.28
CA LYS A 589 -29.04 -20.67 24.03
C LYS A 589 -28.78 -19.52 23.06
N LEU A 590 -28.58 -18.30 23.56
CA LEU A 590 -28.30 -17.14 22.72
C LEU A 590 -26.89 -17.21 22.09
N VAL A 591 -25.90 -17.71 22.82
CA VAL A 591 -24.52 -17.86 22.36
C VAL A 591 -24.32 -19.10 21.46
N LEU A 592 -25.06 -20.19 21.70
CA LEU A 592 -25.02 -21.43 20.89
C LEU A 592 -25.45 -21.22 19.43
N VAL A 593 -26.21 -20.17 19.13
CA VAL A 593 -26.65 -19.83 17.76
C VAL A 593 -25.48 -19.30 16.91
N GLU A 594 -24.40 -18.82 17.53
CA GLU A 594 -23.18 -18.30 16.87
C GLU A 594 -22.10 -19.38 16.62
N GLY A 595 -22.40 -20.68 16.83
CA GLY A 595 -21.50 -21.77 16.44
C GLY A 595 -20.46 -22.22 17.48
N HIS A 596 -20.59 -21.84 18.75
CA HIS A 596 -19.61 -22.21 19.78
C HIS A 596 -19.81 -23.66 20.31
N PRO A 597 -18.75 -24.50 20.36
CA PRO A 597 -18.79 -25.93 20.72
C PRO A 597 -18.84 -26.15 22.27
N PRO A 598 -18.73 -27.38 22.83
CA PRO A 598 -19.18 -27.72 24.20
C PRO A 598 -18.37 -27.13 25.39
N THR A 599 -17.52 -26.13 25.13
CA THR A 599 -16.76 -25.36 26.14
C THR A 599 -17.55 -24.21 26.79
N LEU A 600 -18.79 -23.96 26.35
CA LEU A 600 -19.62 -22.86 26.85
C LEU A 600 -20.02 -23.04 28.32
N GLU A 601 -20.32 -24.26 28.75
CA GLU A 601 -20.68 -24.56 30.16
C GLU A 601 -19.49 -24.28 31.09
N GLU A 602 -18.28 -24.66 30.67
CA GLU A 602 -17.03 -24.36 31.40
C GLU A 602 -16.79 -22.86 31.50
N CYS A 603 -17.05 -22.09 30.43
CA CYS A 603 -16.89 -20.63 30.42
C CYS A 603 -17.93 -19.94 31.32
N VAL A 604 -19.19 -20.41 31.32
CA VAL A 604 -20.25 -19.88 32.19
C VAL A 604 -19.92 -20.10 33.67
N GLU A 605 -19.37 -21.26 34.03
CA GLU A 605 -18.91 -21.52 35.39
C GLU A 605 -17.68 -20.66 35.73
N ALA A 606 -16.72 -20.55 34.81
CA ALA A 606 -15.49 -19.78 34.99
C ALA A 606 -15.73 -18.28 35.19
N VAL A 607 -16.74 -17.67 34.54
CA VAL A 607 -17.07 -16.25 34.77
C VAL A 607 -17.38 -15.97 36.24
N ASN A 608 -17.95 -16.91 36.99
CA ASN A 608 -18.20 -16.73 38.42
C ASN A 608 -16.92 -16.64 39.25
N GLN A 609 -15.82 -17.22 38.76
CA GLN A 609 -14.51 -17.22 39.41
C GLN A 609 -13.64 -16.07 38.92
N CYS A 610 -13.77 -15.67 37.66
CA CYS A 610 -12.95 -14.64 37.01
C CYS A 610 -13.48 -13.22 37.20
N LEU A 611 -14.79 -13.04 37.42
CA LEU A 611 -15.41 -11.73 37.61
C LEU A 611 -15.61 -11.43 39.10
N SER A 612 -14.94 -10.40 39.60
CA SER A 612 -15.04 -9.95 40.99
C SER A 612 -15.49 -8.50 41.10
N LYS A 613 -16.31 -8.18 42.11
CA LYS A 613 -16.68 -6.79 42.41
C LYS A 613 -15.66 -6.21 43.39
N LEU A 614 -15.09 -5.05 43.06
CA LEU A 614 -14.14 -4.35 43.92
C LEU A 614 -14.89 -3.41 44.87
N GLU A 615 -14.44 -3.32 46.13
CA GLU A 615 -14.92 -2.28 47.05
C GLU A 615 -14.30 -0.93 46.69
N VAL A 616 -15.12 0.11 46.59
CA VAL A 616 -14.71 1.49 46.31
C VAL A 616 -14.74 2.26 47.64
N PRO A 617 -13.60 2.44 48.33
CA PRO A 617 -13.57 3.10 49.63
C PRO A 617 -13.72 4.61 49.47
N ALA A 618 -14.31 5.26 50.47
CA ALA A 618 -14.47 6.72 50.51
C ALA A 618 -13.14 7.49 50.43
N THR A 619 -12.03 6.85 50.82
CA THR A 619 -10.67 7.43 50.75
C THR A 619 -10.21 7.70 49.32
N TRP A 620 -10.83 7.12 48.29
CA TRP A 620 -10.51 7.42 46.89
C TRP A 620 -10.92 8.84 46.46
N ALA A 621 -11.81 9.49 47.21
CA ALA A 621 -12.15 10.91 47.00
C ALA A 621 -10.99 11.85 47.37
N GLU A 622 -10.15 11.42 48.31
CA GLU A 622 -9.07 12.22 48.88
C GLU A 622 -7.80 12.06 48.05
N VAL A 623 -7.38 13.15 47.39
CA VAL A 623 -6.12 13.21 46.64
C VAL A 623 -5.15 14.17 47.31
N ALA A 624 -3.84 13.95 47.12
CA ALA A 624 -2.82 14.81 47.69
C ALA A 624 -2.97 16.28 47.25
N ASP A 625 -2.59 17.23 48.11
CA ASP A 625 -2.75 18.69 47.89
C ASP A 625 -2.07 19.23 46.60
N ASN A 626 -1.15 18.46 46.01
CA ASN A 626 -0.41 18.78 44.79
C ASN A 626 -0.86 17.96 43.56
N PHE A 627 -2.03 17.32 43.60
CA PHE A 627 -2.54 16.52 42.51
C PHE A 627 -3.23 17.38 41.43
N GLU A 628 -2.63 17.46 40.25
CA GLU A 628 -3.29 17.96 39.04
C GLU A 628 -3.88 16.77 38.25
N ALA A 629 -5.18 16.82 38.00
CA ALA A 629 -5.85 15.79 37.20
C ALA A 629 -5.44 15.93 35.72
N PRO A 630 -5.06 14.84 35.04
CA PRO A 630 -4.79 14.88 33.60
C PRO A 630 -6.06 15.27 32.84
N GLN A 631 -5.95 16.20 31.90
CA GLN A 631 -7.04 16.57 31.00
C GLN A 631 -7.11 15.57 29.85
N LEU A 632 -7.82 14.47 30.06
CA LEU A 632 -8.03 13.44 29.04
C LEU A 632 -9.37 13.68 28.30
N PRO A 633 -9.46 13.44 26.99
CA PRO A 633 -10.71 13.48 26.25
C PRO A 633 -11.74 12.47 26.77
N ILE A 634 -13.03 12.78 26.60
CA ILE A 634 -14.17 11.94 27.01
C ILE A 634 -14.63 11.02 25.87
N SER A 635 -14.34 11.38 24.61
CA SER A 635 -14.65 10.58 23.42
C SER A 635 -13.46 10.48 22.48
N LEU A 636 -13.52 9.53 21.55
CA LEU A 636 -12.51 9.38 20.50
C LEU A 636 -12.84 10.31 19.32
N GLN A 637 -11.80 10.84 18.69
CA GLN A 637 -11.93 11.48 17.40
C GLN A 637 -11.79 10.42 16.31
N SER A 638 -12.86 10.17 15.55
CA SER A 638 -12.79 9.21 14.44
C SER A 638 -11.79 9.69 13.40
N ASN A 639 -10.82 8.84 13.04
CA ASN A 639 -9.85 9.10 11.96
C ASN A 639 -9.74 7.96 10.95
N SER A 640 -10.41 6.84 11.24
CA SER A 640 -10.53 5.69 10.34
C SER A 640 -11.90 5.02 10.49
N PHE A 641 -12.27 4.21 9.51
CA PHE A 641 -13.42 3.29 9.59
C PHE A 641 -13.00 1.83 9.84
N VAL A 642 -11.69 1.57 9.82
CA VAL A 642 -11.07 0.24 9.97
C VAL A 642 -9.93 0.31 10.99
N PRO A 643 -9.62 -0.81 11.68
CA PRO A 643 -8.46 -0.95 12.56
C PRO A 643 -7.15 -0.51 11.90
N PHE A 644 -6.17 -0.10 12.71
CA PHE A 644 -4.84 0.24 12.22
C PHE A 644 -4.15 -1.03 11.72
N GLN A 645 -3.74 -1.03 10.45
CA GLN A 645 -2.94 -2.13 9.89
C GLN A 645 -1.52 -2.02 10.47
N LYS A 646 -1.28 -2.72 11.58
CA LYS A 646 0.03 -2.82 12.28
C LYS A 646 1.03 -3.70 11.53
N GLU A 647 0.56 -4.47 10.56
CA GLU A 647 1.39 -5.27 9.68
C GLU A 647 1.72 -4.40 8.46
N ASP A 648 3.01 -4.06 8.29
CA ASP A 648 3.53 -3.89 6.95
C ASP A 648 3.29 -5.23 6.27
N VAL A 649 2.24 -5.31 5.47
CA VAL A 649 2.02 -6.45 4.59
C VAL A 649 3.15 -6.37 3.56
N GLU A 650 4.33 -6.86 3.92
CA GLU A 650 5.18 -7.55 2.98
C GLU A 650 4.29 -8.66 2.44
N GLU A 651 3.60 -8.39 1.32
CA GLU A 651 3.09 -9.45 0.48
C GLU A 651 4.30 -10.34 0.24
N ALA A 652 4.38 -11.44 0.97
CA ALA A 652 5.28 -12.52 0.65
C ALA A 652 4.87 -12.92 -0.76
N LEU A 653 5.54 -12.36 -1.77
CA LEU A 653 5.28 -12.58 -3.18
C LEU A 653 5.44 -14.07 -3.39
N GLU A 654 4.36 -14.84 -3.24
CA GLU A 654 4.46 -16.29 -3.22
C GLU A 654 4.95 -16.71 -4.61
N PHE A 655 6.16 -17.27 -4.65
CA PHE A 655 6.83 -17.78 -5.87
C PHE A 655 6.13 -19.04 -6.41
N ARG A 656 4.87 -19.29 -6.04
CA ARG A 656 4.27 -20.62 -6.10
C ARG A 656 3.45 -20.90 -7.35
N ASP A 657 3.06 -19.89 -8.13
CA ASP A 657 2.16 -20.11 -9.26
C ASP A 657 2.59 -19.43 -10.57
N TRP A 658 2.80 -20.24 -11.61
CA TRP A 658 3.00 -19.79 -12.99
C TRP A 658 1.85 -18.90 -13.48
N GLN A 659 0.64 -19.06 -12.91
CA GLN A 659 -0.52 -18.22 -13.20
C GLN A 659 -0.29 -16.77 -12.77
N THR A 660 0.39 -16.54 -11.63
CA THR A 660 0.73 -15.20 -11.15
C THR A 660 1.79 -14.55 -12.03
N ALA A 661 2.76 -15.33 -12.51
CA ALA A 661 3.71 -14.89 -13.53
C ALA A 661 3.00 -14.55 -14.86
N ALA A 662 2.06 -15.38 -15.31
CA ALA A 662 1.27 -15.12 -16.51
C ALA A 662 0.41 -13.85 -16.37
N LYS A 663 -0.20 -13.61 -15.20
CA LYS A 663 -0.96 -12.38 -14.91
C LYS A 663 -0.09 -11.13 -15.07
N GLY A 664 1.14 -11.12 -14.57
CA GLY A 664 2.07 -9.99 -14.75
C GLY A 664 2.39 -9.70 -16.22
N LEU A 665 2.51 -10.74 -17.06
CA LEU A 665 2.76 -10.57 -18.50
C LEU A 665 1.51 -10.11 -19.28
N VAL A 666 0.32 -10.51 -18.84
CA VAL A 666 -0.96 -10.17 -19.49
C VAL A 666 -1.44 -8.77 -19.09
N PHE A 667 -1.28 -8.39 -17.82
CA PHE A 667 -1.77 -7.12 -17.26
C PHE A 667 -0.61 -6.18 -16.94
N LYS A 668 0.13 -5.77 -17.99
CA LYS A 668 1.39 -5.03 -17.83
C LYS A 668 1.22 -3.68 -17.15
N GLU A 669 0.09 -2.99 -17.33
CA GLU A 669 -0.14 -1.70 -16.67
C GLU A 669 -0.40 -1.83 -15.16
N VAL A 670 -1.03 -2.92 -14.73
CA VAL A 670 -1.40 -3.16 -13.31
C VAL A 670 -0.17 -3.59 -12.51
N TYR A 671 0.72 -4.39 -13.11
CA TYR A 671 1.93 -4.91 -12.48
C TYR A 671 3.19 -4.12 -12.86
N GLU A 672 3.04 -2.92 -13.43
CA GLU A 672 4.12 -2.06 -13.94
C GLU A 672 5.20 -2.82 -14.76
N THR A 673 4.79 -3.84 -15.50
CA THR A 673 5.71 -4.76 -16.15
C THR A 673 6.37 -4.10 -17.36
N ARG A 674 7.67 -3.87 -17.27
CA ARG A 674 8.48 -3.24 -18.33
C ARG A 674 9.35 -4.26 -19.04
N THR A 675 9.51 -4.10 -20.35
CA THR A 675 10.47 -4.90 -21.13
C THR A 675 11.77 -4.11 -21.29
N GLY A 676 12.87 -4.66 -20.79
CA GLY A 676 14.21 -4.05 -20.90
C GLY A 676 15.27 -5.11 -21.20
N LEU A 677 16.42 -4.68 -21.73
CA LEU A 677 17.60 -5.55 -21.87
C LEU A 677 18.34 -5.56 -20.53
N ARG A 678 18.29 -6.69 -19.81
CA ARG A 678 18.86 -6.81 -18.45
C ARG A 678 18.42 -5.66 -17.52
N PRO A 679 17.10 -5.50 -17.29
CA PRO A 679 16.58 -4.44 -16.42
C PRO A 679 17.00 -4.64 -14.95
N ASP A 680 17.48 -5.85 -14.61
CA ASP A 680 18.09 -6.21 -13.34
C ASP A 680 19.38 -5.46 -12.99
N LEU A 681 19.94 -4.68 -13.92
CA LEU A 681 21.22 -4.00 -13.75
C LEU A 681 21.07 -2.47 -13.83
N PRO A 682 21.62 -1.71 -12.87
CA PRO A 682 21.69 -0.25 -12.92
C PRO A 682 22.71 0.24 -13.95
N VAL A 683 23.61 -0.64 -14.42
CA VAL A 683 24.59 -0.32 -15.46
C VAL A 683 23.96 -0.48 -16.83
N LYS A 684 24.06 0.56 -17.67
CA LYS A 684 23.59 0.53 -19.06
C LYS A 684 24.19 -0.65 -19.82
N THR A 685 23.35 -1.58 -20.24
CA THR A 685 23.74 -2.73 -21.06
C THR A 685 23.46 -2.45 -22.54
N ALA A 686 24.19 -3.12 -23.42
CA ALA A 686 23.99 -3.03 -24.84
C ALA A 686 24.21 -4.40 -25.51
N THR A 687 23.51 -4.61 -26.61
CA THR A 687 23.68 -5.78 -27.46
C THR A 687 24.68 -5.45 -28.57
N ILE A 688 25.74 -6.25 -28.67
CA ILE A 688 26.82 -6.12 -29.67
C ILE A 688 26.95 -7.43 -30.46
N ARG A 689 27.59 -7.40 -31.63
CA ARG A 689 27.72 -8.57 -32.51
C ARG A 689 29.17 -8.95 -32.71
N VAL A 690 29.48 -10.25 -32.73
CA VAL A 690 30.83 -10.73 -33.07
C VAL A 690 31.11 -10.36 -34.53
N LYS A 691 32.18 -9.62 -34.75
CA LYS A 691 32.69 -9.26 -36.08
C LYS A 691 33.80 -10.22 -36.50
N GLU A 692 34.71 -10.54 -35.58
CA GLU A 692 35.82 -11.46 -35.81
C GLU A 692 36.10 -12.27 -34.54
N ASN A 693 36.41 -13.56 -34.69
CA ASN A 693 36.94 -14.39 -33.61
C ASN A 693 38.08 -15.25 -34.19
N ARG A 694 39.32 -14.94 -33.82
CA ARG A 694 40.51 -15.62 -34.34
C ARG A 694 41.47 -16.03 -33.24
N ARG A 695 42.03 -17.23 -33.35
CA ARG A 695 43.10 -17.68 -32.46
C ARG A 695 44.40 -16.92 -32.75
N LEU A 696 45.08 -16.48 -31.70
CA LEU A 696 46.38 -15.80 -31.75
C LEU A 696 47.57 -16.76 -31.56
N THR A 697 47.34 -17.93 -30.95
CA THR A 697 48.35 -18.98 -30.77
C THR A 697 48.24 -20.06 -31.87
N PRO A 698 49.33 -20.79 -32.16
CA PRO A 698 49.29 -21.94 -33.07
C PRO A 698 48.26 -23.00 -32.65
N SER A 699 47.67 -23.71 -33.61
CA SER A 699 46.62 -24.69 -33.35
C SER A 699 47.08 -25.89 -32.53
N ASP A 700 48.35 -26.25 -32.66
CA ASP A 700 49.05 -27.34 -31.96
C ASP A 700 49.56 -26.94 -30.56
N TYR A 701 49.42 -25.67 -30.16
CA TYR A 701 49.80 -25.20 -28.84
C TYR A 701 48.71 -25.48 -27.80
N ASP A 702 49.10 -25.80 -26.56
CA ASP A 702 48.19 -26.19 -25.48
C ASP A 702 47.31 -25.01 -25.01
N ARG A 703 47.84 -23.79 -25.02
CA ARG A 703 47.06 -22.60 -24.63
C ARG A 703 46.38 -21.94 -25.82
N ASN A 704 45.06 -21.84 -25.76
CA ASN A 704 44.27 -21.07 -26.71
C ASN A 704 44.12 -19.62 -26.23
N ILE A 705 44.87 -18.70 -26.84
CA ILE A 705 44.67 -17.26 -26.69
C ILE A 705 44.05 -16.77 -27.99
N PHE A 706 42.97 -16.00 -27.92
CA PHE A 706 42.22 -15.55 -29.08
C PHE A 706 41.88 -14.06 -28.99
N HIS A 707 41.76 -13.48 -30.17
CA HIS A 707 41.26 -12.15 -30.43
C HIS A 707 39.78 -12.26 -30.78
N ILE A 708 38.95 -11.44 -30.13
CA ILE A 708 37.55 -11.31 -30.49
C ILE A 708 37.21 -9.82 -30.66
N GLU A 709 36.68 -9.47 -31.83
CA GLU A 709 36.20 -8.13 -32.16
C GLU A 709 34.69 -8.15 -32.22
N PHE A 710 34.06 -7.15 -31.61
CA PHE A 710 32.62 -6.93 -31.68
C PHE A 710 32.30 -5.65 -32.45
N ASP A 711 31.34 -5.73 -33.35
CA ASP A 711 30.69 -4.59 -33.98
C ASP A 711 29.67 -3.97 -33.01
N LEU A 712 29.83 -2.67 -32.78
CA LEU A 712 28.96 -1.88 -31.92
C LEU A 712 27.68 -1.44 -32.64
N GLY A 713 27.66 -1.40 -33.98
CA GLY A 713 26.50 -0.97 -34.77
C GLY A 713 25.80 0.27 -34.21
N ASN A 714 24.48 0.16 -34.00
CA ASN A 714 23.64 1.21 -33.41
C ASN A 714 23.43 1.03 -31.89
N SER A 715 24.28 0.25 -31.21
CA SER A 715 24.11 -0.09 -29.78
C SER A 715 24.25 1.10 -28.84
N GLY A 716 24.91 2.18 -29.29
CA GLY A 716 25.19 3.36 -28.46
C GLY A 716 26.17 3.08 -27.31
N LEU A 717 26.88 1.95 -27.33
CA LEU A 717 27.90 1.60 -26.35
C LEU A 717 29.14 2.48 -26.56
N THR A 718 29.50 3.23 -25.53
CA THR A 718 30.70 4.08 -25.50
C THR A 718 31.62 3.64 -24.38
N TYR A 719 32.92 3.58 -24.64
CA TYR A 719 33.94 3.25 -23.66
C TYR A 719 35.15 4.18 -23.77
N LYS A 720 35.77 4.46 -22.64
CA LYS A 720 37.01 5.23 -22.57
C LYS A 720 38.22 4.30 -22.56
N ILE A 721 39.37 4.87 -22.86
CA ILE A 721 40.65 4.15 -22.81
C ILE A 721 40.85 3.51 -21.43
N GLY A 722 41.26 2.24 -21.48
CA GLY A 722 41.58 1.36 -20.36
C GLY A 722 40.39 0.86 -19.54
N GLU A 723 39.15 1.10 -19.98
CA GLU A 723 37.97 0.46 -19.37
C GLU A 723 37.88 -1.02 -19.70
N ALA A 724 37.03 -1.73 -18.94
CA ALA A 724 36.76 -3.14 -19.14
C ALA A 724 35.38 -3.36 -19.74
N LEU A 725 35.26 -4.36 -20.61
CA LEU A 725 33.99 -4.84 -21.14
C LEU A 725 33.50 -6.00 -20.26
N GLY A 726 32.38 -5.79 -19.59
CA GLY A 726 31.66 -6.83 -18.87
C GLY A 726 30.81 -7.65 -19.83
N ILE A 727 31.18 -8.91 -20.04
CA ILE A 727 30.45 -9.88 -20.85
C ILE A 727 29.47 -10.64 -19.96
N HIS A 728 28.20 -10.66 -20.36
CA HIS A 728 27.15 -11.46 -19.74
C HIS A 728 27.07 -12.82 -20.44
N ALA A 729 27.96 -13.74 -20.05
CA ALA A 729 28.06 -15.06 -20.65
C ALA A 729 26.90 -15.97 -20.21
N GLU A 730 26.36 -16.71 -21.17
CA GLU A 730 25.27 -17.67 -20.96
C GLU A 730 25.81 -19.05 -20.57
N ASN A 731 25.03 -19.82 -19.80
CA ASN A 731 25.33 -21.23 -19.52
C ASN A 731 25.31 -22.05 -20.80
N ASP A 732 26.16 -23.07 -20.82
CA ASP A 732 26.30 -23.98 -21.95
C ASP A 732 24.99 -24.75 -22.17
N GLU A 733 24.38 -24.54 -23.34
CA GLU A 733 23.03 -25.01 -23.66
C GLU A 733 22.90 -26.54 -23.58
N GLU A 734 23.94 -27.27 -23.98
CA GLU A 734 24.00 -28.73 -23.89
C GLU A 734 23.95 -29.21 -22.44
N GLN A 735 24.72 -28.56 -21.54
CA GLN A 735 24.75 -28.90 -20.11
C GLN A 735 23.47 -28.52 -19.38
N VAL A 736 22.87 -27.36 -19.70
CA VAL A 736 21.59 -26.95 -19.14
C VAL A 736 20.46 -27.89 -19.58
N SER A 737 20.43 -28.26 -20.87
CA SER A 737 19.45 -29.21 -21.39
C SER A 737 19.57 -30.58 -20.70
N ALA A 738 20.80 -31.07 -20.51
CA ALA A 738 21.05 -32.31 -19.78
C ALA A 738 20.58 -32.23 -18.31
N PHE A 739 20.82 -31.10 -17.64
CA PHE A 739 20.35 -30.87 -16.27
C PHE A 739 18.81 -30.83 -16.19
N ILE A 740 18.15 -30.08 -17.08
CA ILE A 740 16.67 -30.02 -17.14
C ILE A 740 16.08 -31.42 -17.27
N GLN A 741 16.64 -32.25 -18.16
CA GLN A 741 16.20 -33.63 -18.36
C GLN A 741 16.45 -34.51 -17.12
N ALA A 742 17.65 -34.45 -16.53
CA ALA A 742 18.02 -35.25 -15.36
C ALA A 742 17.23 -34.86 -14.09
N TYR A 743 16.96 -33.56 -13.93
CA TYR A 743 16.21 -33.02 -12.80
C TYR A 743 14.70 -33.15 -12.97
N GLY A 744 14.20 -33.34 -14.20
CA GLY A 744 12.78 -33.54 -14.50
C GLY A 744 11.99 -32.23 -14.56
N LEU A 745 12.62 -31.15 -15.03
CA LEU A 745 12.00 -29.83 -15.15
C LEU A 745 11.32 -29.65 -16.52
N ASN A 746 10.26 -28.84 -16.57
CA ASN A 746 9.67 -28.42 -17.84
C ASN A 746 10.37 -27.14 -18.35
N PRO A 747 11.06 -27.17 -19.50
CA PRO A 747 11.82 -26.01 -20.00
C PRO A 747 10.94 -24.79 -20.34
N ALA A 748 9.66 -25.00 -20.66
CA ALA A 748 8.72 -23.95 -21.06
C ALA A 748 7.90 -23.36 -19.89
N GLU A 749 8.02 -23.94 -18.70
CA GLU A 749 7.31 -23.47 -17.52
C GLU A 749 7.80 -22.07 -17.12
N LEU A 750 6.86 -21.19 -16.74
CA LEU A 750 7.17 -19.83 -16.30
C LEU A 750 7.56 -19.84 -14.82
N ALA A 751 8.71 -19.24 -14.51
CA ALA A 751 9.24 -19.08 -13.17
C ALA A 751 9.54 -17.60 -12.89
N ARG A 752 9.38 -17.22 -11.63
CA ARG A 752 9.83 -15.92 -11.13
C ARG A 752 11.25 -16.07 -10.62
N VAL A 753 12.17 -15.27 -11.14
CA VAL A 753 13.57 -15.26 -10.72
C VAL A 753 13.92 -13.89 -10.13
N PRO A 754 14.67 -13.83 -9.02
CA PRO A 754 15.09 -12.55 -8.45
C PRO A 754 15.98 -11.82 -9.44
N ALA A 755 15.82 -10.51 -9.50
CA ALA A 755 16.73 -9.64 -10.23
C ALA A 755 18.09 -9.62 -9.50
N ARG A 756 19.14 -9.40 -10.29
CA ARG A 756 20.52 -9.61 -9.86
C ARG A 756 21.02 -8.61 -8.81
N GLU A 757 20.58 -7.36 -8.89
CA GLU A 757 21.01 -6.28 -7.98
C GLU A 757 19.88 -5.76 -7.08
N ASP A 758 18.66 -6.23 -7.29
CA ASP A 758 17.48 -5.95 -6.47
C ASP A 758 16.74 -7.26 -6.15
N PRO A 759 16.92 -7.82 -4.95
CA PRO A 759 16.21 -9.03 -4.51
C PRO A 759 14.68 -8.89 -4.51
N GLU A 760 14.17 -7.64 -4.44
CA GLU A 760 12.73 -7.32 -4.42
C GLU A 760 12.11 -7.31 -5.83
N ALA A 761 12.92 -7.01 -6.86
CA ALA A 761 12.45 -7.05 -8.25
C ALA A 761 12.48 -8.50 -8.79
N LEU A 762 11.34 -8.99 -9.28
CA LEU A 762 11.23 -10.34 -9.84
C LEU A 762 11.07 -10.30 -11.37
N GLU A 763 11.91 -11.04 -12.08
CA GLU A 763 11.76 -11.27 -13.52
C GLU A 763 10.94 -12.53 -13.79
N ILE A 764 10.06 -12.46 -14.79
CA ILE A 764 9.32 -13.63 -15.29
C ILE A 764 10.08 -14.20 -16.49
N ARG A 765 10.52 -15.45 -16.36
CA ARG A 765 11.30 -16.17 -17.40
C ARG A 765 10.79 -17.59 -17.54
N THR A 766 11.08 -18.25 -18.66
CA THR A 766 10.95 -19.71 -18.70
C THR A 766 12.06 -20.36 -17.87
N VAL A 767 11.82 -21.56 -17.34
CA VAL A 767 12.86 -22.37 -16.64
C VAL A 767 14.14 -22.47 -17.48
N HIS A 768 14.00 -22.71 -18.78
CA HIS A 768 15.13 -22.74 -19.71
C HIS A 768 15.88 -21.40 -19.76
N GLN A 769 15.17 -20.28 -19.94
CA GLN A 769 15.79 -18.95 -19.98
C GLN A 769 16.49 -18.60 -18.66
N ALA A 770 15.85 -18.91 -17.54
CA ALA A 770 16.39 -18.68 -16.20
C ALA A 770 17.71 -19.45 -15.98
N LEU A 771 17.75 -20.73 -16.35
CA LEU A 771 18.95 -21.55 -16.25
C LEU A 771 20.05 -21.15 -17.23
N ILE A 772 19.72 -20.57 -18.38
CA ILE A 772 20.71 -20.10 -19.36
C ILE A 772 21.30 -18.74 -18.98
N GLN A 773 20.46 -17.80 -18.52
CA GLN A 773 20.79 -16.37 -18.46
C GLN A 773 20.82 -15.77 -17.05
N ASN A 774 20.13 -16.36 -16.07
CA ASN A 774 19.93 -15.77 -14.75
C ASN A 774 20.66 -16.53 -13.63
N VAL A 775 20.68 -17.86 -13.65
CA VAL A 775 21.13 -18.69 -12.51
C VAL A 775 22.50 -19.33 -12.77
N ASP A 776 23.46 -19.20 -11.83
CA ASP A 776 24.82 -19.76 -11.94
C ASP A 776 24.86 -21.26 -11.58
N ILE A 777 24.02 -22.07 -12.23
CA ILE A 777 23.85 -23.50 -11.90
C ILE A 777 25.10 -24.35 -12.18
N LEU A 778 25.93 -23.94 -13.14
CA LEU A 778 27.21 -24.59 -13.46
C LEU A 778 28.37 -23.99 -12.64
N GLY A 779 28.10 -23.04 -11.76
CA GLY A 779 29.06 -22.39 -10.89
C GLY A 779 29.40 -23.20 -9.65
N LYS A 780 30.21 -22.59 -8.79
CA LYS A 780 30.72 -23.18 -7.55
C LYS A 780 29.74 -22.95 -6.38
N PRO A 781 29.24 -24.00 -5.70
CA PRO A 781 28.31 -23.86 -4.59
C PRO A 781 29.00 -23.32 -3.32
N PRO A 782 28.48 -22.24 -2.70
CA PRO A 782 28.95 -21.75 -1.42
C PRO A 782 28.46 -22.64 -0.28
N LYS A 783 29.05 -22.49 0.91
CA LYS A 783 28.70 -23.28 2.10
C LYS A 783 27.20 -23.22 2.44
N ARG A 784 26.59 -22.03 2.39
CA ARG A 784 25.14 -21.80 2.59
C ARG A 784 24.23 -22.66 1.69
N PHE A 785 24.70 -23.05 0.51
CA PHE A 785 23.91 -23.89 -0.39
C PHE A 785 23.74 -25.30 0.17
N TYR A 786 24.80 -25.87 0.78
CA TYR A 786 24.74 -27.19 1.40
C TYR A 786 23.84 -27.20 2.65
N GLU A 787 23.86 -26.11 3.42
CA GLU A 787 22.96 -25.90 4.57
C GLU A 787 21.50 -25.89 4.11
N ALA A 788 21.15 -25.04 3.15
CA ALA A 788 19.79 -24.94 2.62
C ALA A 788 19.32 -26.24 1.93
N LEU A 789 20.23 -26.95 1.26
CA LEU A 789 19.89 -28.20 0.56
C LEU A 789 19.55 -29.35 1.53
N ALA A 790 20.10 -29.31 2.75
CA ALA A 790 19.82 -30.34 3.76
C ALA A 790 18.33 -30.42 4.14
N GLU A 791 17.61 -29.29 4.13
CA GLU A 791 16.18 -29.23 4.48
C GLU A 791 15.30 -30.01 3.49
N PHE A 792 15.76 -30.18 2.25
CA PHE A 792 15.04 -30.89 1.20
C PHE A 792 15.43 -32.37 1.11
N ALA A 793 16.42 -32.82 1.88
CA ALA A 793 16.92 -34.19 1.85
C ALA A 793 15.95 -35.16 2.55
N THR A 794 15.39 -36.10 1.79
CA THR A 794 14.50 -37.15 2.31
C THR A 794 15.25 -38.34 2.91
N ASP A 795 16.52 -38.53 2.56
CA ASP A 795 17.38 -39.57 3.16
C ASP A 795 18.18 -39.01 4.34
N GLU A 796 18.08 -39.67 5.49
CA GLU A 796 18.70 -39.23 6.74
C GLU A 796 20.23 -39.22 6.69
N THR A 797 20.84 -40.09 5.88
CA THR A 797 22.31 -40.16 5.74
C THR A 797 22.83 -39.04 4.85
N GLU A 798 22.12 -38.74 3.76
CA GLU A 798 22.39 -37.58 2.90
C GLU A 798 22.19 -36.27 3.66
N ARG A 799 21.11 -36.14 4.44
CA ARG A 799 20.82 -34.96 5.27
C ARG A 799 21.95 -34.64 6.24
N LYS A 800 22.37 -35.62 7.06
CA LYS A 800 23.49 -35.44 8.00
C LYS A 800 24.80 -35.09 7.33
N LYS A 801 25.05 -35.61 6.12
CA LYS A 801 26.25 -35.30 5.34
C LYS A 801 26.20 -33.87 4.79
N LEU A 802 25.04 -33.40 4.34
CA LEU A 802 24.82 -32.01 3.90
C LEU A 802 24.97 -31.02 5.07
N GLU A 803 24.36 -31.31 6.22
CA GLU A 803 24.52 -30.54 7.46
C GLU A 803 25.98 -30.47 7.92
N ALA A 804 26.70 -31.59 7.87
CA ALA A 804 28.12 -31.62 8.21
C ALA A 804 28.95 -30.73 7.29
N LEU A 805 28.70 -30.76 5.97
CA LEU A 805 29.35 -29.89 4.97
C LEU A 805 28.99 -28.40 5.17
N GLY A 806 27.77 -28.12 5.63
CA GLY A 806 27.30 -26.81 6.07
C GLY A 806 27.82 -26.36 7.43
N SER A 807 28.46 -27.23 8.21
CA SER A 807 28.97 -26.90 9.54
C SER A 807 30.48 -26.65 9.55
N SER A 808 31.05 -26.27 10.70
CA SER A 808 32.51 -26.21 10.88
C SER A 808 33.17 -27.60 10.84
N ALA A 809 32.42 -28.67 11.16
CA ALA A 809 32.92 -30.05 11.21
C ALA A 809 33.32 -30.60 9.82
N GLY A 810 32.70 -30.10 8.73
CA GLY A 810 32.97 -30.50 7.35
C GLY A 810 33.89 -29.56 6.57
N ALA A 811 34.57 -28.61 7.22
CA ALA A 811 35.31 -27.55 6.53
C ALA A 811 36.44 -28.06 5.61
N GLU A 812 37.16 -29.12 6.01
CA GLU A 812 38.20 -29.72 5.17
C GLU A 812 37.62 -30.43 3.94
N ASP A 813 36.51 -31.16 4.09
CA ASP A 813 35.84 -31.83 2.96
C ASP A 813 35.23 -30.79 2.02
N PHE A 814 34.59 -29.74 2.55
CA PHE A 814 34.13 -28.61 1.75
C PHE A 814 35.29 -27.98 0.96
N LYS A 815 36.42 -27.68 1.61
CA LYS A 815 37.58 -27.09 0.94
C LYS A 815 38.11 -27.97 -0.19
N ARG A 816 38.24 -29.28 0.04
CA ARG A 816 38.62 -30.25 -1.00
C ARG A 816 37.63 -30.20 -2.18
N ARG A 817 36.33 -30.28 -1.91
CA ARG A 817 35.27 -30.26 -2.93
C ARG A 817 35.26 -28.96 -3.74
N SER A 818 35.56 -27.83 -3.09
CA SER A 818 35.49 -26.51 -3.68
C SER A 818 36.77 -26.07 -4.42
N GLU A 819 37.96 -26.50 -3.96
CA GLU A 819 39.26 -26.05 -4.51
C GLU A 819 40.01 -27.13 -5.28
N VAL A 820 39.83 -28.41 -4.93
CA VAL A 820 40.52 -29.54 -5.57
C VAL A 820 39.61 -30.21 -6.60
N ASP A 821 38.41 -30.61 -6.17
CA ASP A 821 37.45 -31.30 -7.06
C ASP A 821 36.69 -30.32 -7.97
N MET A 822 36.62 -29.04 -7.57
CA MET A 822 35.90 -27.96 -8.26
C MET A 822 34.47 -28.35 -8.65
N LEU A 823 33.72 -28.92 -7.71
CA LEU A 823 32.34 -29.37 -7.94
C LEU A 823 31.42 -28.17 -8.25
N THR A 824 30.46 -28.41 -9.15
CA THR A 824 29.39 -27.45 -9.49
C THR A 824 28.12 -27.72 -8.69
N TYR A 825 27.13 -26.82 -8.73
CA TYR A 825 25.82 -27.09 -8.10
C TYR A 825 25.18 -28.35 -8.70
N VAL A 826 25.29 -28.56 -10.02
CA VAL A 826 24.80 -29.78 -10.68
C VAL A 826 25.47 -31.03 -10.12
N ASP A 827 26.80 -31.03 -9.93
CA ASP A 827 27.49 -32.19 -9.36
C ASP A 827 27.03 -32.53 -7.94
N VAL A 828 26.68 -31.51 -7.14
CA VAL A 828 26.16 -31.70 -5.78
C VAL A 828 24.73 -32.24 -5.81
N LEU A 829 23.86 -31.68 -6.66
CA LEU A 829 22.48 -32.17 -6.84
C LEU A 829 22.45 -33.60 -7.40
N ASP A 830 23.43 -33.98 -8.22
CA ASP A 830 23.58 -35.35 -8.72
C ASP A 830 24.13 -36.32 -7.67
N GLU A 831 24.94 -35.85 -6.71
CA GLU A 831 25.45 -36.64 -5.57
C GLU A 831 24.35 -36.90 -4.53
N PHE A 832 23.56 -35.88 -4.18
CA PHE A 832 22.53 -35.91 -3.14
C PHE A 832 21.12 -36.01 -3.72
N LYS A 833 20.79 -37.19 -4.26
CA LYS A 833 19.56 -37.39 -5.04
C LYS A 833 18.28 -37.32 -4.20
N SER A 834 18.38 -37.52 -2.89
CA SER A 834 17.23 -37.42 -1.98
C SER A 834 16.83 -35.97 -1.69
N ALA A 835 17.72 -35.00 -1.99
CA ALA A 835 17.51 -33.58 -1.81
C ALA A 835 17.04 -32.92 -3.12
N ARG A 836 15.73 -32.86 -3.32
CA ARG A 836 15.10 -32.32 -4.55
C ARG A 836 14.18 -31.13 -4.28
N PRO A 837 14.72 -29.92 -4.07
CA PRO A 837 13.94 -28.69 -4.05
C PRO A 837 13.19 -28.43 -5.36
N SER A 838 12.11 -27.62 -5.31
CA SER A 838 11.43 -27.16 -6.52
C SER A 838 12.31 -26.19 -7.31
N PHE A 839 11.98 -25.91 -8.58
CA PHE A 839 12.76 -24.94 -9.37
C PHE A 839 12.79 -23.54 -8.72
N ASN A 840 11.67 -23.10 -8.16
CA ASN A 840 11.59 -21.80 -7.50
C ASN A 840 12.45 -21.74 -6.23
N ASP A 841 12.56 -22.86 -5.49
CA ASP A 841 13.45 -22.95 -4.33
C ASP A 841 14.93 -23.00 -4.77
N LEU A 842 15.24 -23.74 -5.84
CA LEU A 842 16.59 -23.77 -6.43
C LEU A 842 17.08 -22.38 -6.84
N VAL A 843 16.22 -21.58 -7.47
CA VAL A 843 16.54 -20.22 -7.90
C VAL A 843 16.89 -19.32 -6.71
N ARG A 844 16.31 -19.55 -5.52
CA ARG A 844 16.64 -18.82 -4.29
C ARG A 844 17.96 -19.29 -3.67
N MET A 845 18.27 -20.58 -3.81
CA MET A 845 19.45 -21.21 -3.21
C MET A 845 20.73 -21.00 -4.05
N VAL A 846 20.59 -20.91 -5.38
CA VAL A 846 21.69 -20.77 -6.33
C VAL A 846 21.96 -19.30 -6.63
N SER A 847 23.24 -18.91 -6.69
CA SER A 847 23.59 -17.51 -6.92
C SER A 847 23.28 -17.06 -8.36
N PRO A 848 22.92 -15.80 -8.61
CA PRO A 848 22.75 -15.28 -9.96
C PRO A 848 24.05 -15.26 -10.79
N LEU A 849 23.92 -15.41 -12.11
CA LEU A 849 25.03 -15.36 -13.08
C LEU A 849 25.75 -14.00 -13.05
N LYS A 850 27.06 -14.04 -12.83
CA LYS A 850 27.91 -12.86 -12.79
C LYS A 850 28.48 -12.55 -14.18
N ARG A 851 28.53 -11.26 -14.53
CA ARG A 851 29.25 -10.77 -15.72
C ARG A 851 30.76 -10.96 -15.53
N ARG A 852 31.47 -11.33 -16.59
CA ARG A 852 32.94 -11.41 -16.57
C ARG A 852 33.54 -10.18 -17.24
N GLU A 853 34.42 -9.52 -16.53
CA GLU A 853 35.09 -8.31 -16.99
C GLU A 853 36.39 -8.67 -17.72
N TYR A 854 36.59 -8.08 -18.90
CA TYR A 854 37.80 -8.20 -19.70
C TYR A 854 38.30 -6.83 -20.09
N SER A 855 39.59 -6.56 -19.88
CA SER A 855 40.20 -5.28 -20.27
C SER A 855 40.10 -5.10 -21.80
N ILE A 856 39.71 -3.91 -22.25
CA ILE A 856 39.48 -3.63 -23.66
C ILE A 856 40.83 -3.48 -24.40
N ALA A 857 40.97 -4.15 -25.54
CA ALA A 857 42.19 -4.21 -26.35
C ALA A 857 42.23 -3.25 -27.54
N SER A 858 41.33 -2.25 -27.57
CA SER A 858 41.14 -1.30 -28.67
C SER A 858 40.84 0.09 -28.14
N ALA A 859 41.12 1.12 -28.92
CA ALA A 859 40.76 2.50 -28.62
C ALA A 859 39.52 2.92 -29.43
N GLN A 860 38.40 3.26 -28.78
CA GLN A 860 37.19 3.67 -29.52
C GLN A 860 37.43 4.91 -30.39
N ALA A 861 38.32 5.81 -29.99
CA ALA A 861 38.71 6.97 -30.80
C ALA A 861 39.35 6.57 -32.15
N VAL A 862 39.94 5.37 -32.24
CA VAL A 862 40.57 4.82 -33.45
C VAL A 862 39.60 3.92 -34.21
N THR A 863 38.83 3.11 -33.50
CA THR A 863 37.80 2.22 -34.04
C THR A 863 36.43 2.55 -33.44
N PRO A 864 35.71 3.59 -33.93
CA PRO A 864 34.50 4.09 -33.28
C PRO A 864 33.38 3.07 -33.15
N ASN A 865 33.29 2.15 -34.12
CA ASN A 865 32.20 1.18 -34.26
C ASN A 865 32.61 -0.23 -33.83
N SER A 866 33.77 -0.44 -33.22
CA SER A 866 34.14 -1.77 -32.75
C SER A 866 34.89 -1.76 -31.42
N VAL A 867 34.75 -2.87 -30.69
CA VAL A 867 35.47 -3.13 -29.44
C VAL A 867 36.15 -4.48 -29.53
N THR A 868 37.44 -4.53 -29.18
CA THR A 868 38.25 -5.75 -29.23
C THR A 868 38.58 -6.24 -27.82
N LEU A 869 38.56 -7.55 -27.61
CA LEU A 869 39.11 -8.22 -26.44
C LEU A 869 40.22 -9.21 -26.85
N MET A 870 41.09 -9.51 -25.88
CA MET A 870 42.09 -10.57 -26.00
C MET A 870 41.97 -11.49 -24.79
N ILE A 871 41.69 -12.77 -25.03
CA ILE A 871 41.23 -13.70 -24.00
C ILE A 871 42.00 -15.01 -24.10
N VAL A 872 42.28 -15.62 -22.96
CA VAL A 872 42.80 -16.99 -22.88
C VAL A 872 41.69 -17.92 -22.42
N VAL A 873 41.54 -19.06 -23.10
CA VAL A 873 40.66 -20.13 -22.65
C VAL A 873 41.20 -20.72 -21.37
N VAL A 874 40.33 -20.86 -20.38
CA VAL A 874 40.63 -21.57 -19.14
C VAL A 874 40.01 -22.95 -19.21
N ASP A 875 40.83 -23.98 -19.09
CA ASP A 875 40.42 -25.37 -19.03
C ASP A 875 41.29 -26.15 -18.04
N TRP A 876 40.71 -27.20 -17.45
CA TRP A 876 41.42 -28.10 -16.54
C TRP A 876 40.78 -29.48 -16.56
N VAL A 877 41.49 -30.48 -16.04
CA VAL A 877 40.95 -31.83 -15.84
C VAL A 877 40.60 -31.98 -14.37
N ASP A 878 39.35 -32.31 -14.06
CA ASP A 878 38.89 -32.54 -12.68
C ASP A 878 39.37 -33.89 -12.13
N THR A 879 39.16 -34.13 -10.83
CA THR A 879 39.57 -35.38 -10.15
C THR A 879 38.86 -36.63 -10.69
N LYS A 880 37.79 -36.47 -11.47
CA LYS A 880 37.06 -37.56 -12.15
C LYS A 880 37.54 -37.75 -13.61
N GLY A 881 38.57 -37.02 -14.05
CA GLY A 881 39.11 -37.09 -15.40
C GLY A 881 38.30 -36.35 -16.47
N ARG A 882 37.32 -35.51 -16.07
CA ARG A 882 36.52 -34.72 -17.00
C ARG A 882 37.23 -33.41 -17.34
N THR A 883 37.24 -33.04 -18.62
CA THR A 883 37.68 -31.70 -19.03
C THR A 883 36.61 -30.67 -18.66
N ARG A 884 36.98 -29.72 -17.81
CA ARG A 884 36.17 -28.57 -17.39
C ARG A 884 36.70 -27.30 -18.02
N TYR A 885 35.83 -26.29 -18.09
CA TYR A 885 36.15 -25.02 -18.72
C TYR A 885 35.69 -23.85 -17.87
N GLY A 886 36.41 -22.74 -17.96
CA GLY A 886 35.97 -21.47 -17.41
C GLY A 886 34.78 -20.95 -18.21
N HIS A 887 33.64 -20.77 -17.53
CA HIS A 887 32.33 -20.36 -18.08
C HIS A 887 32.42 -19.33 -19.21
N ALA A 888 32.81 -18.10 -18.90
CA ALA A 888 32.84 -17.00 -19.87
C ALA A 888 33.85 -17.22 -21.01
N THR A 889 35.00 -17.85 -20.73
CA THR A 889 36.01 -18.11 -21.76
C THR A 889 35.57 -19.19 -22.73
N ARG A 890 34.84 -20.20 -22.25
CA ARG A 890 34.24 -21.26 -23.06
C ARG A 890 33.17 -20.68 -23.97
N TYR A 891 32.26 -19.89 -23.40
CA TYR A 891 31.22 -19.17 -24.15
C TYR A 891 31.83 -18.36 -25.30
N LEU A 892 32.77 -17.45 -24.99
CA LEU A 892 33.38 -16.55 -25.98
C LEU A 892 34.20 -17.30 -27.05
N SER A 893 34.91 -18.37 -26.69
CA SER A 893 35.74 -19.11 -27.64
C SER A 893 34.95 -19.83 -28.74
N ARG A 894 33.66 -20.13 -28.51
CA ARG A 894 32.81 -20.84 -29.47
C ARG A 894 32.00 -19.90 -30.37
N LEU A 895 31.93 -18.61 -30.05
CA LEU A 895 31.13 -17.65 -30.80
C LEU A 895 31.66 -17.49 -32.23
N GLN A 896 30.73 -17.54 -33.18
CA GLN A 896 31.01 -17.29 -34.60
C GLN A 896 30.70 -15.83 -34.97
N PRO A 897 31.31 -15.29 -36.03
CA PRO A 897 30.90 -13.99 -36.59
C PRO A 897 29.38 -13.92 -36.81
N GLY A 898 28.78 -12.80 -36.42
CA GLY A 898 27.33 -12.56 -36.43
C GLY A 898 26.62 -12.89 -35.12
N ALA A 899 27.24 -13.66 -34.22
CA ALA A 899 26.65 -14.00 -32.92
C ALA A 899 26.43 -12.76 -32.06
N VAL A 900 25.35 -12.76 -31.29
CA VAL A 900 24.90 -11.63 -30.48
C VAL A 900 25.36 -11.81 -29.04
N VAL A 901 25.93 -10.77 -28.44
CA VAL A 901 26.43 -10.78 -27.06
C VAL A 901 25.89 -9.57 -26.30
N THR A 902 25.48 -9.80 -25.05
CA THR A 902 25.12 -8.72 -24.13
C THR A 902 26.36 -8.27 -23.36
N ALA A 903 26.65 -6.97 -23.43
CA ALA A 903 27.81 -6.37 -22.81
C ALA A 903 27.46 -5.10 -22.02
N SER A 904 28.33 -4.76 -21.07
CA SER A 904 28.26 -3.53 -20.28
C SER A 904 29.67 -2.97 -20.09
N VAL A 905 29.83 -1.65 -20.01
CA VAL A 905 31.14 -1.03 -19.78
C VAL A 905 31.35 -0.79 -18.29
N LYS A 906 32.53 -1.12 -17.78
CA LYS A 906 32.94 -0.82 -16.41
C LYS A 906 34.11 0.18 -16.40
N PRO A 907 34.01 1.27 -15.62
CA PRO A 907 35.13 2.17 -15.37
C PRO A 907 36.33 1.42 -14.75
N SER A 908 37.53 1.73 -15.20
CA SER A 908 38.80 1.22 -14.63
C SER A 908 39.70 2.37 -14.18
N VAL A 909 40.62 2.05 -13.27
CA VAL A 909 41.73 2.92 -12.84
C VAL A 909 42.88 2.96 -13.85
N MET A 910 42.90 2.06 -14.85
CA MET A 910 43.82 2.08 -16.01
C MET A 910 43.54 3.27 -16.93
N LYS A 911 43.78 4.50 -16.50
CA LYS A 911 43.61 5.72 -17.33
C LYS A 911 44.96 6.23 -17.80
N LEU A 912 44.99 6.83 -18.99
CA LEU A 912 46.17 7.57 -19.46
C LEU A 912 46.44 8.79 -18.54
N PRO A 913 47.70 9.23 -18.42
CA PRO A 913 48.04 10.47 -17.73
C PRO A 913 47.33 11.67 -18.34
N THR A 914 47.14 12.72 -17.53
CA THR A 914 46.45 13.96 -17.94
C THR A 914 47.15 14.68 -19.09
N THR A 915 48.48 14.64 -19.13
CA THR A 915 49.30 15.26 -20.17
C THR A 915 49.71 14.27 -21.25
N ASP A 916 49.57 14.67 -22.51
CA ASP A 916 49.91 13.80 -23.64
C ASP A 916 51.41 13.51 -23.77
N THR A 917 52.24 14.39 -23.23
CA THR A 917 53.71 14.32 -23.19
C THR A 917 54.25 13.50 -22.03
N ALA A 918 53.42 13.10 -21.05
CA ALA A 918 53.88 12.28 -19.94
C ALA A 918 54.23 10.85 -20.41
N PRO A 919 55.41 10.31 -20.05
CA PRO A 919 55.80 8.95 -20.43
C PRO A 919 54.91 7.85 -19.84
N LEU A 920 54.83 6.73 -20.56
CA LEU A 920 54.11 5.53 -20.16
C LEU A 920 55.10 4.38 -19.98
N ILE A 921 55.05 3.72 -18.82
CA ILE A 921 55.78 2.48 -18.55
C ILE A 921 54.76 1.38 -18.34
N MET A 922 54.68 0.45 -19.28
CA MET A 922 53.64 -0.56 -19.34
C MET A 922 54.24 -1.95 -19.23
N ALA A 923 53.82 -2.73 -18.24
CA ALA A 923 54.26 -4.11 -18.03
C ALA A 923 53.07 -5.07 -18.20
N GLY A 924 53.05 -5.84 -19.30
CA GLY A 924 51.94 -6.73 -19.65
C GLY A 924 52.36 -8.19 -19.76
N LEU A 925 51.58 -9.09 -19.14
CA LEU A 925 51.86 -10.53 -19.16
C LEU A 925 50.73 -11.27 -19.89
N GLY A 926 51.07 -11.93 -21.01
CA GLY A 926 50.10 -12.63 -21.86
C GLY A 926 48.91 -11.74 -22.25
N THR A 927 47.69 -12.13 -21.84
CA THR A 927 46.46 -11.35 -22.11
C THR A 927 46.44 -9.98 -21.43
N GLY A 928 47.32 -9.73 -20.45
CA GLY A 928 47.51 -8.41 -19.84
C GLY A 928 48.04 -7.33 -20.81
N LEU A 929 48.42 -7.70 -22.04
CA LEU A 929 48.75 -6.73 -23.09
C LEU A 929 47.53 -6.01 -23.69
N ALA A 930 46.31 -6.47 -23.38
CA ALA A 930 45.07 -5.89 -23.91
C ALA A 930 44.97 -4.36 -23.70
N PRO A 931 44.99 -3.82 -22.46
CA PRO A 931 44.85 -2.38 -22.26
C PRO A 931 45.99 -1.58 -22.91
N PHE A 932 47.20 -2.13 -22.96
CA PHE A 932 48.35 -1.45 -23.56
C PHE A 932 48.26 -1.36 -25.07
N ARG A 933 47.62 -2.32 -25.73
CA ARG A 933 47.29 -2.22 -27.16
C ARG A 933 46.38 -1.02 -27.42
N ALA A 934 45.36 -0.83 -26.58
CA ALA A 934 44.50 0.35 -26.67
C ALA A 934 45.26 1.66 -26.42
N PHE A 935 46.16 1.71 -25.43
CA PHE A 935 46.96 2.89 -25.11
C PHE A 935 47.88 3.29 -26.27
N VAL A 936 48.58 2.32 -26.85
CA VAL A 936 49.49 2.56 -27.98
C VAL A 936 48.71 2.99 -29.22
N GLN A 937 47.56 2.37 -29.52
CA GLN A 937 46.68 2.81 -30.61
C GLN A 937 46.24 4.26 -30.45
N TYR A 938 45.83 4.65 -29.24
CA TYR A 938 45.43 6.01 -28.96
C TYR A 938 46.60 7.00 -29.13
N ARG A 939 47.79 6.67 -28.60
CA ARG A 939 49.00 7.49 -28.77
C ARG A 939 49.46 7.59 -30.22
N ALA A 940 49.36 6.51 -31.00
CA ALA A 940 49.65 6.49 -32.42
C ALA A 940 48.74 7.46 -33.19
N MET A 941 47.43 7.45 -32.90
CA MET A 941 46.48 8.39 -33.49
C MET A 941 46.85 9.85 -33.17
N GLN A 942 47.19 10.16 -31.91
CA GLN A 942 47.60 11.51 -31.52
C GLN A 942 48.87 11.96 -32.25
N LYS A 943 49.86 11.08 -32.36
CA LYS A 943 51.09 11.36 -33.12
C LYS A 943 50.79 11.58 -34.61
N ALA A 944 49.90 10.78 -35.20
CA ALA A 944 49.47 10.95 -36.60
C ALA A 944 48.72 12.27 -36.84
N GLN A 945 48.06 12.82 -35.81
CA GLN A 945 47.45 14.16 -35.83
C GLN A 945 48.45 15.30 -35.60
N GLY A 946 49.76 15.00 -35.49
CA GLY A 946 50.81 15.99 -35.27
C GLY A 946 50.98 16.45 -33.83
N LYS A 947 50.34 15.78 -32.85
CA LYS A 947 50.57 16.06 -31.43
C LYS A 947 51.88 15.44 -30.96
N GLU A 948 52.56 16.15 -30.07
CA GLU A 948 53.69 15.59 -29.34
C GLU A 948 53.21 14.55 -28.31
N ILE A 949 53.90 13.40 -28.24
CA ILE A 949 53.57 12.33 -27.30
C ILE A 949 54.77 11.97 -26.44
N GLY A 950 54.54 11.58 -25.19
CA GLY A 950 55.58 11.11 -24.28
C GLY A 950 56.18 9.77 -24.68
N ALA A 951 57.34 9.44 -24.11
CA ALA A 951 58.00 8.15 -24.35
C ALA A 951 57.14 6.96 -23.88
N ILE A 952 57.17 5.86 -24.62
CA ILE A 952 56.41 4.65 -24.28
C ILE A 952 57.37 3.47 -24.14
N LEU A 953 57.52 2.97 -22.90
CA LEU A 953 58.33 1.80 -22.57
C LEU A 953 57.37 0.63 -22.34
N LEU A 954 57.37 -0.34 -23.26
CA LEU A 954 56.53 -1.54 -23.19
C LEU A 954 57.37 -2.75 -22.80
N TYR A 955 57.09 -3.33 -21.65
CA TYR A 955 57.63 -4.62 -21.21
C TYR A 955 56.56 -5.69 -21.35
N LEU A 956 56.87 -6.74 -22.10
CA LEU A 956 55.94 -7.83 -22.37
C LEU A 956 56.53 -9.16 -21.96
N GLY A 957 55.72 -10.04 -21.37
CA GLY A 957 56.16 -11.36 -20.93
C GLY A 957 55.23 -12.49 -21.35
N SER A 958 55.82 -13.54 -21.93
CA SER A 958 55.13 -14.74 -22.41
C SER A 958 55.97 -16.01 -22.19
N ARG A 959 55.39 -17.19 -22.47
CA ARG A 959 56.12 -18.47 -22.37
C ARG A 959 57.18 -18.60 -23.46
N HIS A 960 56.75 -18.50 -24.71
CA HIS A 960 57.58 -18.70 -25.88
C HIS A 960 57.35 -17.60 -26.91
N GLN A 961 58.40 -17.21 -27.63
CA GLN A 961 58.32 -16.22 -28.69
C GLN A 961 57.50 -16.73 -29.89
N ARG A 962 57.73 -17.98 -30.31
CA ARG A 962 57.07 -18.53 -31.50
C ARG A 962 55.56 -18.69 -31.30
N GLU A 963 55.13 -19.12 -30.11
CA GLU A 963 53.73 -19.43 -29.83
C GLU A 963 52.94 -18.26 -29.22
N GLU A 964 53.56 -17.39 -28.42
CA GLU A 964 52.86 -16.40 -27.58
C GLU A 964 53.37 -14.95 -27.73
N TYR A 965 54.00 -14.60 -28.86
CA TYR A 965 54.32 -13.20 -29.17
C TYR A 965 53.09 -12.45 -29.70
N LEU A 966 52.13 -12.23 -28.80
CA LEU A 966 50.81 -11.68 -29.08
C LEU A 966 50.93 -10.27 -29.70
N TYR A 967 50.43 -10.11 -30.92
CA TYR A 967 50.55 -8.89 -31.73
C TYR A 967 51.99 -8.43 -32.00
N GLY A 968 52.97 -9.34 -32.04
CA GLY A 968 54.39 -9.03 -32.25
C GLY A 968 54.67 -8.05 -33.39
N GLU A 969 54.11 -8.33 -34.57
CA GLU A 969 54.25 -7.48 -35.76
C GLU A 969 53.71 -6.05 -35.55
N GLU A 970 52.61 -5.91 -34.80
CA GLU A 970 52.02 -4.60 -34.47
C GLU A 970 52.95 -3.81 -33.53
N TRP A 971 53.56 -4.46 -32.55
CA TRP A 971 54.52 -3.81 -31.65
C TRP A 971 55.79 -3.35 -32.37
N GLU A 972 56.34 -4.20 -33.25
CA GLU A 972 57.51 -3.87 -34.06
C GLU A 972 57.23 -2.71 -35.01
N ALA A 973 56.04 -2.66 -35.61
CA ALA A 973 55.61 -1.53 -36.43
C ALA A 973 55.52 -0.22 -35.63
N TYR A 974 54.96 -0.25 -34.42
CA TYR A 974 54.91 0.94 -33.56
C TYR A 974 56.28 1.40 -33.07
N LEU A 975 57.22 0.47 -32.83
CA LEU A 975 58.61 0.80 -32.52
C LEU A 975 59.29 1.47 -33.72
N ALA A 976 59.13 0.92 -34.92
CA ALA A 976 59.69 1.50 -36.15
C ALA A 976 59.10 2.88 -36.49
N ALA A 977 57.80 3.10 -36.21
CA ALA A 977 57.14 4.39 -36.34
C ALA A 977 57.50 5.39 -35.21
N GLY A 978 58.30 4.96 -34.23
CA GLY A 978 58.68 5.73 -33.05
C GLY A 978 57.50 6.12 -32.15
N VAL A 979 56.39 5.39 -32.21
CA VAL A 979 55.27 5.54 -31.26
C VAL A 979 55.64 4.86 -29.95
N VAL A 980 56.16 3.63 -30.03
CA VAL A 980 56.79 2.94 -28.90
C VAL A 980 58.27 3.28 -28.89
N THR A 981 58.81 3.66 -27.74
CA THR A 981 60.23 4.05 -27.59
C THR A 981 61.11 2.85 -27.28
N LEU A 982 60.58 1.90 -26.50
CA LEU A 982 61.34 0.73 -26.05
C LEU A 982 60.42 -0.49 -25.92
N ILE A 983 60.89 -1.65 -26.37
CA ILE A 983 60.24 -2.94 -26.15
C ILE A 983 61.17 -3.87 -25.37
N GLY A 984 60.76 -4.25 -24.17
CA GLY A 984 61.42 -5.25 -23.33
C GLY A 984 60.67 -6.59 -23.35
N ALA A 985 60.92 -7.42 -24.37
CA ALA A 985 60.28 -8.73 -24.50
C ALA A 985 60.98 -9.83 -23.66
N ALA A 986 60.23 -10.53 -22.83
CA ALA A 986 60.69 -11.64 -21.99
C ALA A 986 59.96 -12.95 -22.34
N PHE A 987 60.72 -13.95 -22.80
CA PHE A 987 60.21 -15.28 -23.09
C PHE A 987 60.84 -16.27 -22.10
N SER A 988 60.00 -16.85 -21.24
CA SER A 988 60.48 -17.58 -20.06
C SER A 988 60.89 -19.03 -20.33
N ARG A 989 60.59 -19.57 -21.52
CA ARG A 989 60.79 -20.98 -21.86
C ARG A 989 61.63 -21.23 -23.13
N ASP A 990 62.15 -20.19 -23.77
CA ASP A 990 62.94 -20.32 -25.01
C ASP A 990 64.42 -20.64 -24.76
N GLN A 991 64.85 -20.59 -23.49
CA GLN A 991 66.21 -20.87 -23.05
C GLN A 991 66.20 -21.53 -21.65
N PRO A 992 67.29 -22.21 -21.23
CA PRO A 992 67.36 -22.93 -19.95
C PRO A 992 67.12 -22.04 -18.71
N GLN A 993 67.65 -20.81 -18.73
CA GLN A 993 67.42 -19.82 -17.68
C GLN A 993 66.14 -19.01 -17.94
N LYS A 994 65.23 -18.98 -16.97
CA LYS A 994 63.98 -18.22 -17.12
C LYS A 994 64.29 -16.72 -17.09
N ILE A 995 63.90 -16.02 -18.15
CA ILE A 995 63.96 -14.56 -18.25
C ILE A 995 62.55 -14.03 -18.06
N TYR A 996 62.36 -13.12 -17.11
CA TYR A 996 61.09 -12.47 -16.82
C TYR A 996 61.14 -10.97 -17.09
N ILE A 997 59.98 -10.31 -17.00
CA ILE A 997 59.84 -8.89 -17.33
C ILE A 997 60.71 -7.99 -16.44
N GLN A 998 60.86 -8.32 -15.16
CA GLN A 998 61.73 -7.60 -14.22
C GLN A 998 63.20 -7.62 -14.67
N ASP A 999 63.65 -8.69 -15.33
CA ASP A 999 65.03 -8.79 -15.81
C ASP A 999 65.27 -7.86 -17.01
N ARG A 1000 64.26 -7.72 -17.89
CA ARG A 1000 64.28 -6.75 -19.00
C ARG A 1000 64.20 -5.31 -18.50
N MET A 1001 63.41 -5.05 -17.47
CA MET A 1001 63.34 -3.75 -16.83
C MET A 1001 64.69 -3.37 -16.18
N ARG A 1002 65.38 -4.32 -15.52
CA ARG A 1002 66.72 -4.06 -14.94
C ARG A 1002 67.78 -3.69 -15.98
N GLN A 1003 67.66 -4.19 -17.21
CA GLN A 1003 68.57 -3.83 -18.32
C GLN A 1003 68.41 -2.38 -18.78
N THR A 1004 67.31 -1.72 -18.40
CA THR A 1004 66.87 -0.40 -18.90
C THR A 1004 66.56 0.56 -17.76
N LEU A 1005 67.20 0.37 -16.59
CA LEU A 1005 66.98 1.19 -15.39
C LEU A 1005 67.15 2.69 -15.64
N GLY A 1006 68.10 3.08 -16.50
CA GLY A 1006 68.32 4.48 -16.85
C GLY A 1006 67.13 5.10 -17.61
N ASP A 1007 66.55 4.36 -18.55
CA ASP A 1007 65.38 4.78 -19.31
C ASP A 1007 64.14 4.84 -18.40
N ILE A 1008 63.99 3.87 -17.50
CA ILE A 1008 62.91 3.86 -16.50
C ILE A 1008 63.06 5.05 -15.54
N ALA A 1009 64.27 5.32 -15.03
CA ALA A 1009 64.52 6.44 -14.15
C ALA A 1009 64.18 7.78 -14.82
N LYS A 1010 64.62 7.96 -16.07
CA LYS A 1010 64.27 9.15 -16.86
C LYS A 1010 62.75 9.27 -17.04
N ALA A 1011 62.10 8.23 -17.57
CA ALA A 1011 60.68 8.27 -17.90
C ALA A 1011 59.77 8.39 -16.66
N TYR A 1012 60.10 7.71 -15.55
CA TYR A 1012 59.24 7.63 -14.37
C TYR A 1012 59.50 8.76 -13.36
N VAL A 1013 60.77 9.11 -13.15
CA VAL A 1013 61.18 10.05 -12.10
C VAL A 1013 61.41 11.46 -12.68
N GLN A 1014 62.20 11.58 -13.74
CA GLN A 1014 62.59 12.90 -14.28
C GLN A 1014 61.47 13.55 -15.11
N ASP A 1015 60.84 12.75 -15.96
CA ASP A 1015 59.81 13.20 -16.92
C ASP A 1015 58.38 13.00 -16.37
N GLU A 1016 58.25 12.69 -15.07
CA GLU A 1016 56.99 12.53 -14.33
C GLU A 1016 55.97 11.55 -14.97
N GLY A 1017 56.44 10.47 -15.60
CA GLY A 1017 55.60 9.45 -16.23
C GLY A 1017 54.80 8.57 -15.26
N SER A 1018 54.01 7.65 -15.82
CA SER A 1018 53.16 6.70 -15.08
C SER A 1018 53.48 5.24 -15.40
N PHE A 1019 53.38 4.39 -14.38
CA PHE A 1019 53.62 2.95 -14.45
C PHE A 1019 52.30 2.16 -14.38
N TYR A 1020 52.17 1.18 -15.27
CA TYR A 1020 51.01 0.29 -15.35
C TYR A 1020 51.47 -1.17 -15.41
N LEU A 1021 50.87 -2.03 -14.60
CA LEU A 1021 51.05 -3.48 -14.67
C LEU A 1021 49.70 -4.18 -14.86
N CYS A 1022 49.62 -5.05 -15.85
CA CYS A 1022 48.45 -5.88 -16.10
C CYS A 1022 48.84 -7.36 -16.28
N GLY A 1023 48.21 -8.26 -15.52
CA GLY A 1023 48.53 -9.69 -15.54
C GLY A 1023 48.31 -10.40 -14.21
N PRO A 1024 48.93 -11.56 -13.97
CA PRO A 1024 48.82 -12.26 -12.69
C PRO A 1024 49.49 -11.48 -11.55
N THR A 1025 49.12 -11.78 -10.29
CA THR A 1025 49.64 -11.12 -9.07
C THR A 1025 51.10 -11.43 -8.70
N TRP A 1026 51.62 -12.61 -9.06
CA TRP A 1026 52.96 -13.06 -8.64
C TRP A 1026 54.17 -12.17 -9.02
N PRO A 1027 54.21 -11.41 -10.14
CA PRO A 1027 55.34 -10.58 -10.53
C PRO A 1027 55.32 -9.18 -9.90
N VAL A 1028 54.23 -8.79 -9.24
CA VAL A 1028 54.08 -7.45 -8.62
C VAL A 1028 55.26 -7.12 -7.70
N PRO A 1029 55.69 -7.99 -6.75
CA PRO A 1029 56.77 -7.65 -5.83
C PRO A 1029 58.10 -7.41 -6.54
N ASP A 1030 58.42 -8.24 -7.54
CA ASP A 1030 59.68 -8.15 -8.28
C ASP A 1030 59.73 -6.91 -9.17
N VAL A 1031 58.63 -6.58 -9.84
CA VAL A 1031 58.54 -5.39 -10.69
C VAL A 1031 58.58 -4.11 -9.86
N THR A 1032 57.87 -4.08 -8.71
CA THR A 1032 57.94 -2.96 -7.76
C THR A 1032 59.38 -2.71 -7.33
N LYS A 1033 60.12 -3.78 -7.00
CA LYS A 1033 61.52 -3.68 -6.60
C LYS A 1033 62.42 -3.09 -7.71
N VAL A 1034 62.16 -3.39 -8.98
CA VAL A 1034 62.91 -2.79 -10.08
C VAL A 1034 62.65 -1.28 -10.21
N LEU A 1035 61.42 -0.83 -9.95
CA LEU A 1035 61.10 0.59 -9.91
C LEU A 1035 61.77 1.29 -8.72
N GLU A 1036 61.80 0.65 -7.55
CA GLU A 1036 62.55 1.14 -6.38
C GLU A 1036 64.06 1.26 -6.69
N GLU A 1037 64.63 0.26 -7.39
CA GLU A 1037 66.03 0.28 -7.86
C GLU A 1037 66.29 1.48 -8.79
N ALA A 1038 65.36 1.79 -9.71
CA ALA A 1038 65.47 2.94 -10.61
C ALA A 1038 65.40 4.29 -9.87
N ILE A 1039 64.45 4.44 -8.92
CA ILE A 1039 64.32 5.64 -8.08
C ILE A 1039 65.58 5.86 -7.22
N ALA A 1040 66.11 4.79 -6.64
CA ALA A 1040 67.33 4.86 -5.84
C ALA A 1040 68.55 5.25 -6.67
N ALA A 1041 68.66 4.71 -7.89
CA ALA A 1041 69.75 5.04 -8.81
C ALA A 1041 69.70 6.52 -9.24
N ASP A 1042 68.52 7.05 -9.57
CA ASP A 1042 68.32 8.45 -9.93
C ASP A 1042 68.63 9.40 -8.76
N ALA A 1043 68.11 9.10 -7.56
CA ALA A 1043 68.36 9.91 -6.36
C ALA A 1043 69.86 9.98 -6.04
N LYS A 1044 70.58 8.86 -6.18
CA LYS A 1044 72.04 8.79 -5.99
C LYS A 1044 72.78 9.63 -7.04
N ALA A 1045 72.36 9.60 -8.30
CA ALA A 1045 72.94 10.40 -9.38
C ALA A 1045 72.68 11.91 -9.18
N GLY A 1046 71.51 12.28 -8.64
CA GLY A 1046 71.12 13.65 -8.32
C GLY A 1046 71.57 14.16 -6.94
N GLY A 1047 72.33 13.38 -6.16
CA GLY A 1047 72.80 13.75 -4.82
C GLY A 1047 71.71 13.88 -3.74
N LYS A 1048 70.52 13.33 -3.96
CA LYS A 1048 69.37 13.37 -3.05
C LYS A 1048 69.28 12.06 -2.25
N LYS A 1049 68.83 12.14 -0.99
CA LYS A 1049 68.52 10.96 -0.17
C LYS A 1049 67.00 10.77 -0.13
N VAL A 1050 66.50 9.75 -0.84
CA VAL A 1050 65.07 9.42 -0.93
C VAL A 1050 64.87 7.99 -0.43
N ASP A 1051 63.74 7.72 0.22
CA ASP A 1051 63.28 6.36 0.53
C ASP A 1051 62.42 5.84 -0.64
N PRO A 1052 62.91 4.90 -1.47
CA PRO A 1052 62.19 4.45 -2.66
C PRO A 1052 60.82 3.85 -2.37
N LYS A 1053 60.64 3.19 -1.22
CA LYS A 1053 59.34 2.60 -0.84
C LYS A 1053 58.31 3.67 -0.59
N LYS A 1054 58.70 4.72 0.14
CA LYS A 1054 57.82 5.86 0.42
C LYS A 1054 57.46 6.61 -0.86
N GLU A 1055 58.38 6.71 -1.82
CA GLU A 1055 58.09 7.32 -3.12
C GLU A 1055 57.11 6.48 -3.95
N ILE A 1056 57.20 5.15 -3.91
CA ILE A 1056 56.21 4.28 -4.58
C ILE A 1056 54.82 4.45 -3.96
N GLU A 1057 54.70 4.55 -2.63
CA GLU A 1057 53.40 4.83 -1.98
C GLU A 1057 52.84 6.20 -2.39
N LYS A 1058 53.69 7.23 -2.46
CA LYS A 1058 53.30 8.55 -2.97
C LYS A 1058 52.83 8.49 -4.44
N LEU A 1059 53.51 7.72 -5.29
CA LEU A 1059 53.13 7.54 -6.69
C LEU A 1059 51.82 6.74 -6.85
N LYS A 1060 51.48 5.86 -5.90
CA LYS A 1060 50.15 5.22 -5.82
C LYS A 1060 49.07 6.25 -5.51
N GLU A 1061 49.30 7.12 -4.52
CA GLU A 1061 48.36 8.19 -4.14
C GLU A 1061 48.15 9.19 -5.29
N GLU A 1062 49.21 9.51 -6.04
CA GLU A 1062 49.15 10.36 -7.24
C GLU A 1062 48.51 9.68 -8.46
N GLY A 1063 48.16 8.39 -8.38
CA GLY A 1063 47.57 7.64 -9.49
C GLY A 1063 48.57 7.32 -10.63
N ARG A 1064 49.87 7.41 -10.35
CA ARG A 1064 50.97 7.17 -11.30
C ARG A 1064 51.57 5.77 -11.18
N TYR A 1065 51.14 4.99 -10.19
CA TYR A 1065 51.41 3.55 -10.06
C TYR A 1065 50.08 2.79 -10.07
N VAL A 1066 49.77 2.13 -11.19
CA VAL A 1066 48.45 1.50 -11.41
C VAL A 1066 48.61 0.00 -11.68
N LEU A 1067 47.90 -0.82 -10.91
CA LEU A 1067 47.89 -2.27 -11.04
C LEU A 1067 46.50 -2.78 -11.40
N GLU A 1068 46.39 -3.58 -12.45
CA GLU A 1068 45.20 -4.38 -12.76
C GLU A 1068 45.60 -5.85 -12.84
N VAL A 1069 45.65 -6.49 -11.68
CA VAL A 1069 46.16 -7.86 -11.52
C VAL A 1069 45.10 -8.83 -11.02
N TYR A 1070 45.18 -10.09 -11.47
CA TYR A 1070 44.19 -11.14 -11.22
C TYR A 1070 44.78 -12.43 -10.66
#